data_AF-A0A1S8YFC1-F1
#
_entry.id   AF-A0A1S8YFC1-F1
#
_cell.length_a   1.000
_cell.length_b   1.000
_cell.length_c   1.000
_cell.angle_alpha   90.00
_cell.angle_beta   90.00
_cell.angle_gamma   90.00
#
_symmetry.space_group_name_H-M   'P 1'
#
loop_
_entity.id
_entity.type
_entity.pdbx_description
1 polymer ?
#
loop_
_entity_poly.entity_id
_entity_poly.type
_entity_poly.pdbx_seq_one_letter_code
_entity_poly.pdbx_strand_id
1 'polypeptide(L)'
;MFVVAKELLGLPGLPATAKGMREALCRFSAGSPEFVRKRSGSKAFEYHVDCLPEKAREIVKQRHYSKVLEQSDCRSVAPVERKTDVVKVRAELEIMRKCPALLERKLGTLTDAQKRIADARITLVLEVFRLMNPQGVPELKGLTRKDAVELIASRSAEGTLPERIQRAADIANARKGNTRQGISVRTLQGWVSDYQQTNTPGERQALLAPGKIKAKAVESYPWMAEFLRFYCTPKRPTVAMAYEDFEAEWAKHHGNNPVMMSTLPSVDTVRYALKKIPKAERERGRMTGSDYKSLLPFVRRDWSVMPVNGVWVGDGHGMKMEVINPATGKPFRPEITLVIDGCTRVVVGWSLGVSESQVAVGDALRHAVSQYGVPLIYYSDNGGGEKNKVFDADITGIFSRLEIEHPTGIPGNPQARGIIERLNQEIPKRAAMKFGSWVGKSGDRETQRKYRKQVDSAVNAIENGKALNEVQQAALCKVPTWEQLIEEIERQVERHNNRPHSSLPVRDNGQHWSPLAYRKHLIERDNIGIMFLTSAEQEVIAQVVRPLGVTAIRMQAEKPAGVKKVSIEPGDSAWDALKRAAETSGLWPWMAPDGTLVIGGPDYSTPPVGKLVMNRSGDGNNLLSLSKRTDMSGRYSQTTVLAQSHGYGHEDGKANRRCTVKDTSMTLYRPRIVVVGDAQSDEEVQFRARKLQADARLNGFSLSAVVRGFTSSAGTLWAPGQRVSVQSDVHGIDDVYFIMRRTFRGGRGQRQETSLLLREDGIWLPDAYPKSGHRKGHRRGKKDKSLLTTWEQVDNA
;
A
#
# COMPACT_ATOMS: atom_id res chain seq x y z
N MET A 1 20.00 -9.13 75.13
CA MET A 1 19.31 -7.83 74.88
C MET A 1 18.95 -7.24 76.23
N PHE A 2 19.44 -6.04 76.53
CA PHE A 2 19.07 -5.30 77.74
C PHE A 2 18.20 -4.10 77.38
N VAL A 3 17.21 -3.81 78.21
CA VAL A 3 16.24 -2.71 78.01
C VAL A 3 16.15 -1.87 79.28
N VAL A 4 15.94 -0.57 79.12
CA VAL A 4 15.69 0.32 80.27
C VAL A 4 14.20 0.41 80.57
N ALA A 5 13.83 0.63 81.83
CA ALA A 5 12.43 0.71 82.26
C ALA A 5 11.57 1.69 81.42
N LYS A 6 12.18 2.75 80.86
CA LYS A 6 11.47 3.72 80.01
C LYS A 6 11.03 3.14 78.65
N GLU A 7 11.76 2.16 78.11
CA GLU A 7 11.46 1.52 76.82
C GLU A 7 10.31 0.50 76.91
N LEU A 8 9.91 0.14 78.14
CA LEU A 8 8.90 -0.87 78.43
C LEU A 8 7.54 -0.28 78.84
N LEU A 9 7.46 1.05 78.97
CA LEU A 9 6.23 1.73 79.34
C LEU A 9 5.15 1.57 78.26
N GLY A 10 3.92 1.31 78.70
CA GLY A 10 2.75 1.13 77.81
C GLY A 10 2.64 -0.25 77.16
N LEU A 11 3.48 -1.22 77.55
CA LEU A 11 3.33 -2.61 77.11
C LEU A 11 2.22 -3.33 77.90
N PRO A 12 1.36 -4.12 77.24
CA PRO A 12 0.29 -4.85 77.90
C PRO A 12 0.87 -5.88 78.89
N GLY A 13 0.36 -5.88 80.12
CA GLY A 13 0.84 -6.74 81.22
C GLY A 13 2.01 -6.17 82.03
N LEU A 14 2.43 -4.93 81.76
CA LEU A 14 3.48 -4.21 82.49
C LEU A 14 2.94 -2.89 83.10
N PRO A 15 3.41 -2.49 84.30
CA PRO A 15 3.04 -1.21 84.90
C PRO A 15 3.24 0.01 83.97
N ALA A 16 2.24 0.90 83.92
CA ALA A 16 2.24 2.09 83.07
C ALA A 16 3.12 3.24 83.60
N THR A 17 3.51 3.23 84.87
CA THR A 17 4.33 4.29 85.49
C THR A 17 5.80 3.88 85.59
N ALA A 18 6.72 4.82 85.40
CA ALA A 18 8.15 4.57 85.46
C ALA A 18 8.63 4.02 86.82
N LYS A 19 7.97 4.41 87.92
CA LYS A 19 8.24 3.89 89.27
C LYS A 19 7.80 2.44 89.40
N GLY A 20 6.53 2.14 89.09
CA GLY A 20 5.99 0.78 89.14
C GLY A 20 6.72 -0.16 88.19
N MET A 21 7.22 0.35 87.06
CA MET A 21 7.98 -0.45 86.12
C MET A 21 9.35 -0.89 86.68
N ARG A 22 10.06 0.00 87.36
CA ARG A 22 11.34 -0.35 88.00
C ARG A 22 11.14 -1.36 89.12
N GLU A 23 10.10 -1.21 89.92
CA GLU A 23 9.75 -2.15 91.00
C GLU A 23 9.40 -3.55 90.44
N ALA A 24 8.61 -3.60 89.36
CA ALA A 24 8.30 -4.86 88.69
C ALA A 24 9.53 -5.52 88.07
N LEU A 25 10.41 -4.74 87.44
CA LEU A 25 11.64 -5.27 86.85
C LEU A 25 12.62 -5.78 87.92
N CYS A 26 12.74 -5.09 89.06
CA CYS A 26 13.51 -5.59 90.21
C CYS A 26 12.95 -6.91 90.74
N ARG A 27 11.62 -7.07 90.77
CA ARG A 27 10.97 -8.34 91.16
C ARG A 27 11.21 -9.45 90.14
N PHE A 28 11.10 -9.15 88.86
CA PHE A 28 11.32 -10.11 87.78
C PHE A 28 12.77 -10.58 87.70
N SER A 29 13.73 -9.76 88.14
CA SER A 29 15.14 -10.11 88.18
C SER A 29 15.61 -10.62 89.55
N ALA A 30 14.73 -10.75 90.55
CA ALA A 30 15.08 -10.93 91.98
C ALA A 30 15.79 -12.25 92.37
N GLY A 31 16.19 -13.07 91.40
CA GLY A 31 16.96 -14.31 91.63
C GLY A 31 18.11 -14.54 90.64
N SER A 32 18.38 -13.57 89.75
CA SER A 32 19.37 -13.72 88.66
C SER A 32 20.17 -12.41 88.50
N PRO A 33 21.29 -12.25 89.21
CA PRO A 33 22.11 -11.04 89.12
C PRO A 33 22.67 -10.79 87.71
N GLU A 34 22.77 -11.83 86.86
CA GLU A 34 23.13 -11.68 85.45
C GLU A 34 22.10 -10.89 84.60
N PHE A 35 20.87 -10.71 85.08
CA PHE A 35 19.81 -10.02 84.34
C PHE A 35 19.70 -8.53 84.63
N VAL A 36 20.50 -7.97 85.54
CA VAL A 36 20.51 -6.53 85.83
C VAL A 36 21.91 -5.99 85.76
N ARG A 37 22.10 -4.91 85.01
CA ARG A 37 23.37 -4.20 84.97
C ARG A 37 23.17 -2.70 84.96
N LYS A 38 24.18 -1.97 85.40
CA LYS A 38 24.18 -0.51 85.33
C LYS A 38 24.65 -0.07 83.95
N ARG A 39 23.90 0.80 83.27
CA ARG A 39 24.27 1.34 81.96
C ARG A 39 25.53 2.21 82.10
N SER A 40 26.55 1.95 81.29
CA SER A 40 27.76 2.78 81.24
C SER A 40 27.41 4.24 80.90
N GLY A 41 27.97 5.20 81.66
CA GLY A 41 27.73 6.63 81.45
C GLY A 41 26.36 7.17 81.90
N SER A 42 25.50 6.37 82.56
CA SER A 42 24.23 6.89 83.13
C SER A 42 23.89 6.29 84.49
N LYS A 43 22.95 6.92 85.21
CA LYS A 43 22.40 6.38 86.49
C LYS A 43 21.31 5.31 86.27
N ALA A 44 21.01 4.92 85.02
CA ALA A 44 19.95 3.96 84.72
C ALA A 44 20.42 2.50 84.84
N PHE A 45 19.53 1.63 85.33
CA PHE A 45 19.68 0.18 85.26
C PHE A 45 19.05 -0.35 83.98
N GLU A 46 19.70 -1.33 83.38
CA GLU A 46 19.19 -2.09 82.24
C GLU A 46 18.90 -3.52 82.68
N TYR A 47 17.80 -4.07 82.15
CA TYR A 47 17.28 -5.38 82.51
C TYR A 47 17.31 -6.30 81.29
N HIS A 48 17.73 -7.54 81.46
CA HIS A 48 17.78 -8.51 80.38
C HIS A 48 16.36 -8.90 79.95
N VAL A 49 16.12 -8.98 78.64
CA VAL A 49 14.78 -9.24 78.07
C VAL A 49 14.18 -10.58 78.50
N ASP A 50 14.99 -11.54 78.95
CA ASP A 50 14.51 -12.84 79.46
C ASP A 50 13.89 -12.77 80.86
N CYS A 51 14.07 -11.67 81.61
CA CYS A 51 13.34 -11.45 82.85
C CYS A 51 11.90 -10.94 82.60
N LEU A 52 11.54 -10.58 81.37
CA LEU A 52 10.20 -10.05 81.07
C LEU A 52 9.16 -11.17 80.92
N PRO A 53 7.87 -10.91 81.26
CA PRO A 53 6.76 -11.79 80.91
C PRO A 53 6.71 -12.09 79.42
N GLU A 54 6.27 -13.30 79.04
CA GLU A 54 6.36 -13.82 77.67
C GLU A 54 5.79 -12.88 76.59
N LYS A 55 4.58 -12.33 76.81
CA LYS A 55 3.96 -11.36 75.89
C LYS A 55 4.77 -10.06 75.74
N ALA A 56 5.33 -9.54 76.83
CA ALA A 56 6.14 -8.33 76.80
C ALA A 56 7.49 -8.59 76.12
N ARG A 57 8.08 -9.76 76.37
CA ARG A 57 9.31 -10.24 75.74
C ARG A 57 9.18 -10.33 74.22
N GLU A 58 8.06 -10.86 73.72
CA GLU A 58 7.78 -10.93 72.28
C GLU A 58 7.64 -9.56 71.63
N ILE A 59 6.88 -8.64 72.23
CA ILE A 59 6.70 -7.28 71.69
C ILE A 59 8.02 -6.51 71.65
N VAL A 60 8.84 -6.65 72.70
CA VAL A 60 10.17 -6.02 72.78
C VAL A 60 11.10 -6.58 71.70
N LYS A 61 11.12 -7.92 71.52
CA LYS A 61 11.85 -8.57 70.43
C LYS A 61 11.37 -8.07 69.06
N GLN A 62 10.06 -8.01 68.83
CA GLN A 62 9.47 -7.52 67.57
C GLN A 62 9.83 -6.07 67.27
N ARG A 63 9.71 -5.16 68.25
CA ARG A 63 10.09 -3.74 68.11
C ARG A 63 11.58 -3.58 67.80
N HIS A 64 12.43 -4.41 68.41
CA HIS A 64 13.87 -4.36 68.18
C HIS A 64 14.26 -4.92 66.81
N TYR A 65 13.68 -6.04 66.36
CA TYR A 65 13.92 -6.55 65.02
C TYR A 65 13.37 -5.63 63.93
N SER A 66 12.25 -4.93 64.18
CA SER A 66 11.80 -3.84 63.30
C SER A 66 12.87 -2.74 63.18
N LYS A 67 13.48 -2.32 64.30
CA LYS A 67 14.59 -1.34 64.26
C LYS A 67 15.81 -1.86 63.52
N VAL A 68 16.18 -3.14 63.67
CA VAL A 68 17.30 -3.75 62.91
C VAL A 68 17.01 -3.76 61.41
N LEU A 69 15.75 -3.99 61.01
CA LEU A 69 15.32 -3.91 59.61
C LEU A 69 15.25 -2.45 59.12
N GLU A 70 14.91 -1.47 59.96
CA GLU A 70 14.87 -0.04 59.63
C GLU A 70 16.26 0.60 59.52
N GLN A 71 17.23 0.16 60.33
CA GLN A 71 18.64 0.60 60.29
C GLN A 71 19.42 0.05 59.09
N SER A 72 18.73 -0.45 58.07
CA SER A 72 19.30 -1.09 56.89
C SER A 72 19.90 -0.08 55.89
N ASP A 73 20.74 0.84 56.37
CA ASP A 73 21.62 1.64 55.52
C ASP A 73 22.73 0.77 54.93
N CYS A 74 23.10 1.09 53.70
CA CYS A 74 24.04 0.37 52.84
C CYS A 74 25.49 0.43 53.37
N ARG A 75 25.79 -0.30 54.45
CA ARG A 75 27.15 -0.71 54.79
C ARG A 75 27.35 -2.17 54.40
N SER A 76 28.45 -2.43 53.69
CA SER A 76 28.89 -3.76 53.28
C SER A 76 28.98 -4.68 54.50
N VAL A 77 28.12 -5.69 54.56
CA VAL A 77 28.20 -6.74 55.58
C VAL A 77 29.54 -7.45 55.35
N ALA A 78 30.42 -7.44 56.36
CA ALA A 78 31.67 -8.19 56.32
C ALA A 78 31.40 -9.68 56.01
N PRO A 79 32.29 -10.39 55.29
CA PRO A 79 32.08 -11.78 54.93
C PRO A 79 31.83 -12.61 56.19
N VAL A 80 30.69 -13.29 56.27
CA VAL A 80 30.40 -14.21 57.36
C VAL A 80 31.41 -15.36 57.28
N GLU A 81 32.27 -15.52 58.29
CA GLU A 81 33.14 -16.67 58.42
C GLU A 81 32.32 -17.96 58.49
N ARG A 82 32.67 -18.90 57.60
CA ARG A 82 31.91 -20.13 57.39
C ARG A 82 32.16 -21.09 58.54
N LYS A 83 31.14 -21.37 59.37
CA LYS A 83 31.11 -22.63 60.12
C LYS A 83 30.89 -23.76 59.13
N THR A 84 31.80 -24.73 59.12
CA THR A 84 31.83 -25.90 58.24
C THR A 84 30.69 -26.87 58.56
N ASP A 85 29.46 -26.50 58.25
CA ASP A 85 28.36 -27.46 58.14
C ASP A 85 28.33 -27.97 56.70
N VAL A 86 28.37 -29.30 56.55
CA VAL A 86 28.42 -30.02 55.26
C VAL A 86 27.09 -29.86 54.53
N VAL A 87 26.89 -28.75 53.82
CA VAL A 87 25.74 -28.56 52.93
C VAL A 87 26.03 -29.26 51.60
N LYS A 88 25.25 -30.29 51.27
CA LYS A 88 25.34 -31.02 50.00
C LYS A 88 25.14 -30.05 48.82
N VAL A 89 26.18 -29.89 48.00
CA VAL A 89 26.19 -28.97 46.84
C VAL A 89 25.24 -29.51 45.77
N ARG A 90 24.43 -28.65 45.14
CA ARG A 90 23.62 -29.04 43.97
C ARG A 90 24.53 -29.52 42.83
N ALA A 91 24.19 -30.67 42.24
CA ALA A 91 24.91 -31.24 41.10
C ALA A 91 25.09 -30.26 39.93
N GLU A 92 24.10 -29.38 39.67
CA GLU A 92 24.19 -28.33 38.65
C GLU A 92 25.35 -27.35 38.91
N LEU A 93 25.59 -26.99 40.17
CA LEU A 93 26.64 -26.07 40.57
C LEU A 93 28.04 -26.73 40.48
N GLU A 94 28.14 -28.01 40.85
CA GLU A 94 29.38 -28.78 40.67
C GLU A 94 29.78 -28.88 39.19
N ILE A 95 28.81 -29.08 38.30
CA ILE A 95 29.02 -29.10 36.84
C ILE A 95 29.52 -27.74 36.34
N MET A 96 28.93 -26.63 36.82
CA MET A 96 29.36 -25.27 36.45
C MET A 96 30.77 -24.93 36.94
N ARG A 97 31.17 -25.45 38.11
CA ARG A 97 32.54 -25.28 38.64
C ARG A 97 33.57 -26.06 37.82
N LYS A 98 33.21 -27.26 37.36
CA LYS A 98 34.06 -28.08 36.47
C LYS A 98 34.20 -27.47 35.06
N CYS A 99 33.24 -26.67 34.62
CA CYS A 99 33.26 -26.02 33.30
C CYS A 99 32.77 -24.56 33.39
N PRO A 100 33.69 -23.59 33.60
CA PRO A 100 33.36 -22.16 33.74
C PRO A 100 32.58 -21.58 32.55
N ALA A 101 32.80 -22.07 31.34
CA ALA A 101 32.05 -21.66 30.14
C ALA A 101 30.53 -21.91 30.25
N LEU A 102 30.10 -22.92 31.03
CA LEU A 102 28.67 -23.15 31.29
C LEU A 102 28.06 -22.07 32.18
N LEU A 103 28.83 -21.56 33.14
CA LEU A 103 28.42 -20.46 33.99
C LEU A 103 28.31 -19.16 33.18
N GLU A 104 29.31 -18.84 32.38
CA GLU A 104 29.30 -17.65 31.48
C GLU A 104 28.13 -17.70 30.51
N ARG A 105 27.89 -18.85 29.86
CA ARG A 105 26.73 -19.03 28.97
C ARG A 105 25.41 -18.85 29.72
N LYS A 106 25.28 -19.42 30.91
CA LYS A 106 24.05 -19.27 31.72
C LYS A 106 23.81 -17.81 32.06
N LEU A 107 24.83 -17.08 32.52
CA LEU A 107 24.76 -15.65 32.80
C LEU A 107 24.42 -14.81 31.56
N GLY A 108 25.00 -15.13 30.41
CA GLY A 108 24.70 -14.49 29.13
C GLY A 108 23.26 -14.70 28.64
N THR A 109 22.62 -15.81 29.02
CA THR A 109 21.22 -16.11 28.65
C THR A 109 20.17 -15.50 29.59
N LEU A 110 20.57 -14.92 30.72
CA LEU A 110 19.64 -14.30 31.67
C LEU A 110 19.17 -12.93 31.17
N THR A 111 17.87 -12.69 31.17
CA THR A 111 17.30 -11.36 30.88
C THR A 111 17.54 -10.40 32.05
N ASP A 112 17.47 -9.09 31.80
CA ASP A 112 17.62 -8.08 32.86
C ASP A 112 16.56 -8.23 33.95
N ALA A 113 15.35 -8.64 33.60
CA ALA A 113 14.30 -8.96 34.57
C ALA A 113 14.72 -10.14 35.47
N GLN A 114 15.31 -11.20 34.92
CA GLN A 114 15.78 -12.35 35.70
C GLN A 114 16.95 -11.98 36.61
N LYS A 115 17.87 -11.13 36.14
CA LYS A 115 18.97 -10.59 36.95
C LYS A 115 18.44 -9.77 38.12
N ARG A 116 17.50 -8.85 37.88
CA ARG A 116 16.83 -8.07 38.94
C ARG A 116 16.12 -8.95 39.97
N ILE A 117 15.45 -10.03 39.53
CA ILE A 117 14.82 -11.00 40.44
C ILE A 117 15.88 -11.73 41.28
N ALA A 118 17.00 -12.13 40.67
CA ALA A 118 18.12 -12.75 41.39
C ALA A 118 18.71 -11.80 42.44
N ASP A 119 18.93 -10.53 42.08
CA ASP A 119 19.49 -9.50 42.98
C ASP A 119 18.52 -9.19 44.14
N ALA A 120 17.22 -9.18 43.87
CA ALA A 120 16.19 -9.02 44.89
C ALA A 120 16.15 -10.23 45.86
N ARG A 121 16.30 -11.46 45.36
CA ARG A 121 16.44 -12.67 46.20
C ARG A 121 17.70 -12.63 47.05
N ILE A 122 18.83 -12.19 46.48
CA ILE A 122 20.08 -11.99 47.21
C ILE A 122 19.88 -10.99 48.34
N THR A 123 19.18 -9.88 48.07
CA THR A 123 18.88 -8.84 49.07
C THR A 123 18.11 -9.43 50.26
N LEU A 124 17.06 -10.23 50.01
CA LEU A 124 16.32 -10.88 51.09
C LEU A 124 17.18 -11.86 51.91
N VAL A 125 18.05 -12.64 51.25
CA VAL A 125 18.95 -13.56 51.94
C VAL A 125 19.97 -12.81 52.82
N LEU A 126 20.47 -11.66 52.36
CA LEU A 126 21.37 -10.83 53.16
C LEU A 126 20.67 -10.26 54.41
N GLU A 127 19.40 -9.88 54.30
CA GLU A 127 18.61 -9.45 55.47
C GLU A 127 18.36 -10.60 56.45
N VAL A 128 18.15 -11.84 55.98
CA VAL A 128 18.12 -13.03 56.84
C VAL A 128 19.43 -13.16 57.62
N PHE A 129 20.59 -13.04 56.96
CA PHE A 129 21.88 -13.12 57.65
C PHE A 129 22.12 -11.97 58.62
N ARG A 130 21.65 -10.76 58.32
CA ARG A 130 21.72 -9.63 59.25
C ARG A 130 20.90 -9.88 60.51
N LEU A 131 19.72 -10.49 60.39
CA LEU A 131 18.91 -10.89 61.55
C LEU A 131 19.54 -12.03 62.36
N MET A 132 20.25 -12.94 61.69
CA MET A 132 20.99 -14.03 62.33
C MET A 132 22.27 -13.54 63.02
N ASN A 133 22.90 -12.47 62.52
CA ASN A 133 24.14 -11.89 63.04
C ASN A 133 24.05 -10.36 63.03
N PRO A 134 23.33 -9.74 63.99
CA PRO A 134 23.16 -8.29 64.02
C PRO A 134 24.50 -7.59 64.31
N GLN A 135 25.04 -6.89 63.31
CA GLN A 135 26.28 -6.12 63.44
C GLN A 135 26.01 -4.79 64.18
N GLY A 136 26.91 -4.40 65.10
CA GLY A 136 26.86 -3.09 65.77
C GLY A 136 26.25 -3.08 67.18
N VAL A 137 25.83 -4.22 67.73
CA VAL A 137 25.33 -4.32 69.11
C VAL A 137 25.92 -5.58 69.79
N PRO A 138 26.98 -5.46 70.62
CA PRO A 138 27.71 -6.59 71.21
C PRO A 138 26.93 -7.51 72.16
N GLU A 139 25.63 -7.25 72.38
CA GLU A 139 24.85 -7.75 73.53
C GLU A 139 23.63 -8.60 73.12
N LEU A 140 23.60 -9.06 71.87
CA LEU A 140 22.52 -9.86 71.30
C LEU A 140 23.00 -11.20 70.75
N LYS A 141 22.28 -12.26 71.15
CA LYS A 141 22.26 -13.53 70.44
C LYS A 141 21.34 -13.33 69.23
N GLY A 142 21.87 -13.52 68.02
CA GLY A 142 21.08 -13.36 66.79
C GLY A 142 19.98 -14.41 66.66
N LEU A 143 19.02 -14.16 65.75
CA LEU A 143 17.90 -15.07 65.52
C LEU A 143 18.40 -16.41 64.96
N THR A 144 17.66 -17.49 65.26
CA THR A 144 17.86 -18.72 64.53
C THR A 144 17.46 -18.51 63.06
N ARG A 145 18.05 -19.30 62.15
CA ARG A 145 17.70 -19.26 60.73
C ARG A 145 16.20 -19.44 60.49
N LYS A 146 15.54 -20.28 61.29
CA LYS A 146 14.10 -20.54 61.18
C LYS A 146 13.32 -19.25 61.49
N ASP A 147 13.61 -18.64 62.63
CA ASP A 147 12.89 -17.46 63.11
C ASP A 147 13.13 -16.24 62.22
N ALA A 148 14.36 -16.05 61.73
CA ALA A 148 14.70 -14.96 60.81
C ALA A 148 13.96 -15.06 59.47
N VAL A 149 13.88 -16.28 58.91
CA VAL A 149 13.15 -16.52 57.66
C VAL A 149 11.64 -16.40 57.86
N GLU A 150 11.11 -16.90 58.97
CA GLU A 150 9.69 -16.80 59.31
C GLU A 150 9.25 -15.34 59.47
N LEU A 151 10.07 -14.51 60.14
CA LEU A 151 9.83 -13.08 60.31
C LEU A 151 9.78 -12.31 58.99
N ILE A 152 10.71 -12.58 58.06
CA ILE A 152 10.73 -11.90 56.75
C ILE A 152 9.57 -12.39 55.88
N ALA A 153 9.26 -13.69 55.89
CA ALA A 153 8.18 -14.27 55.10
C ALA A 153 6.80 -13.77 55.52
N SER A 154 6.50 -13.71 56.83
CA SER A 154 5.21 -13.22 57.34
C SER A 154 5.02 -11.74 57.03
N ARG A 155 6.00 -10.90 57.38
CA ARG A 155 5.93 -9.45 57.13
C ARG A 155 5.89 -9.10 55.64
N SER A 156 6.52 -9.92 54.80
CA SER A 156 6.42 -9.77 53.34
C SER A 156 5.01 -9.97 52.82
N ALA A 157 4.26 -10.91 53.39
CA ALA A 157 2.87 -11.17 53.03
C ALA A 157 1.92 -10.10 53.60
N GLU A 158 2.21 -9.61 54.81
CA GLU A 158 1.46 -8.53 55.47
C GLU A 158 1.74 -7.13 54.91
N GLY A 159 2.84 -6.97 54.15
CA GLY A 159 3.27 -5.67 53.62
C GLY A 159 3.92 -4.74 54.64
N THR A 160 4.39 -5.29 55.77
CA THR A 160 4.90 -4.54 56.94
C THR A 160 6.43 -4.49 57.01
N LEU A 161 7.14 -4.94 55.96
CA LEU A 161 8.58 -4.77 55.85
C LEU A 161 8.95 -3.31 55.51
N PRO A 162 10.17 -2.86 55.87
CA PRO A 162 10.69 -1.59 55.39
C PRO A 162 10.64 -1.50 53.86
N GLU A 163 10.36 -0.30 53.34
CA GLU A 163 10.04 -0.07 51.93
C GLU A 163 11.04 -0.72 50.95
N ARG A 164 12.34 -0.63 51.25
CA ARG A 164 13.41 -1.24 50.44
C ARG A 164 13.30 -2.77 50.39
N ILE A 165 13.05 -3.40 51.55
CA ILE A 165 12.97 -4.87 51.68
C ILE A 165 11.64 -5.37 51.11
N GLN A 166 10.55 -4.62 51.31
CA GLN A 166 9.26 -4.92 50.70
C GLN A 166 9.32 -4.87 49.18
N ARG A 167 9.96 -3.83 48.59
CA ARG A 167 10.22 -3.77 47.14
C ARG A 167 11.05 -4.96 46.65
N ALA A 168 12.09 -5.36 47.39
CA ALA A 168 12.86 -6.56 47.05
C ALA A 168 12.00 -7.84 47.13
N ALA A 169 11.12 -7.96 48.12
CA ALA A 169 10.20 -9.09 48.23
C ALA A 169 9.21 -9.17 47.06
N ASP A 170 8.66 -8.03 46.64
CA ASP A 170 7.78 -7.93 45.49
C ASP A 170 8.47 -8.33 44.19
N ILE A 171 9.70 -7.87 43.97
CA ILE A 171 10.50 -8.21 42.78
C ILE A 171 10.94 -9.68 42.82
N ALA A 172 11.32 -10.21 43.99
CA ALA A 172 11.77 -11.60 44.14
C ALA A 172 10.69 -12.63 43.81
N ASN A 173 9.41 -12.26 43.98
CA ASN A 173 8.25 -13.10 43.68
C ASN A 173 7.93 -13.15 42.17
N ALA A 174 8.68 -13.97 41.45
CA ALA A 174 8.48 -14.21 40.01
C ALA A 174 7.12 -14.86 39.62
N ARG A 175 6.26 -15.21 40.60
CA ARG A 175 4.93 -15.82 40.39
C ARG A 175 3.80 -14.98 40.99
N LYS A 176 4.04 -13.69 41.25
CA LYS A 176 3.05 -12.75 41.80
C LYS A 176 1.82 -12.72 40.88
N GLY A 177 0.65 -12.82 41.49
CA GLY A 177 -0.67 -12.70 40.87
C GLY A 177 -1.69 -12.32 41.93
N ASN A 178 -2.98 -12.20 41.57
CA ASN A 178 -4.01 -11.68 42.49
C ASN A 178 -4.15 -12.48 43.80
N THR A 179 -3.77 -13.77 43.81
CA THR A 179 -3.90 -14.67 44.96
C THR A 179 -2.58 -15.03 45.64
N ARG A 180 -1.43 -14.54 45.15
CA ARG A 180 -0.09 -14.94 45.63
C ARG A 180 0.75 -13.73 45.99
N GLN A 181 0.52 -13.19 47.19
CA GLN A 181 1.29 -12.09 47.79
C GLN A 181 2.35 -12.60 48.77
N GLY A 182 3.46 -11.87 48.90
CA GLY A 182 4.58 -12.22 49.78
C GLY A 182 5.45 -13.40 49.31
N ILE A 183 6.45 -13.76 50.13
CA ILE A 183 7.35 -14.90 49.92
C ILE A 183 7.10 -15.97 50.97
N SER A 184 6.98 -17.25 50.57
CA SER A 184 6.78 -18.34 51.53
C SER A 184 8.07 -18.72 52.27
N VAL A 185 7.94 -19.14 53.53
CA VAL A 185 9.03 -19.62 54.40
C VAL A 185 9.90 -20.66 53.67
N ARG A 186 9.27 -21.66 53.04
CA ARG A 186 9.98 -22.73 52.31
C ARG A 186 10.81 -22.19 51.14
N THR A 187 10.30 -21.18 50.44
CA THR A 187 10.98 -20.59 49.28
C THR A 187 12.20 -19.80 49.74
N LEU A 188 12.04 -18.94 50.77
CA LEU A 188 13.14 -18.15 51.32
C LEU A 188 14.21 -19.06 51.98
N GLN A 189 13.81 -20.13 52.69
CA GLN A 189 14.74 -21.16 53.17
C GLN A 189 15.55 -21.77 52.03
N GLY A 190 14.92 -22.09 50.90
CA GLY A 190 15.58 -22.60 49.71
C GLY A 190 16.62 -21.62 49.15
N TRP A 191 16.28 -20.33 49.07
CA TRP A 191 17.21 -19.29 48.61
C TRP A 191 18.41 -19.10 49.55
N VAL A 192 18.22 -19.19 50.87
CA VAL A 192 19.32 -19.13 51.85
C VAL A 192 20.26 -20.33 51.66
N SER A 193 19.72 -21.53 51.48
CA SER A 193 20.54 -22.72 51.20
C SER A 193 21.30 -22.60 49.87
N ASP A 194 20.62 -22.13 48.82
CA ASP A 194 21.21 -21.93 47.50
C ASP A 194 22.35 -20.89 47.60
N TYR A 195 22.16 -19.79 48.33
CA TYR A 195 23.19 -18.78 48.56
C TYR A 195 24.42 -19.35 49.28
N GLN A 196 24.22 -20.15 50.35
CA GLN A 196 25.32 -20.75 51.12
C GLN A 196 26.19 -21.70 50.29
N GLN A 197 25.64 -22.31 49.24
CA GLN A 197 26.39 -23.19 48.34
C GLN A 197 27.28 -22.43 47.34
N THR A 198 27.06 -21.13 47.15
CA THR A 198 27.73 -20.31 46.13
C THR A 198 28.93 -19.54 46.68
N ASN A 199 29.98 -19.40 45.86
CA ASN A 199 31.22 -18.72 46.20
C ASN A 199 31.37 -17.37 45.48
N THR A 200 30.97 -17.28 44.22
CA THR A 200 31.16 -16.08 43.40
C THR A 200 29.84 -15.33 43.17
N PRO A 201 29.89 -14.01 42.86
CA PRO A 201 28.70 -13.26 42.45
C PRO A 201 27.99 -13.88 41.24
N GLY A 202 28.75 -14.43 40.28
CA GLY A 202 28.21 -15.13 39.12
C GLY A 202 27.44 -16.40 39.50
N GLU A 203 27.98 -17.22 40.41
CA GLU A 203 27.27 -18.40 40.93
C GLU A 203 25.97 -18.01 41.65
N ARG A 204 26.01 -16.95 42.48
CA ARG A 204 24.83 -16.41 43.18
C ARG A 204 23.73 -16.02 42.20
N GLN A 205 24.09 -15.23 41.20
CA GLN A 205 23.15 -14.74 40.19
C GLN A 205 22.58 -15.90 39.35
N ALA A 206 23.43 -16.86 38.96
CA ALA A 206 23.01 -18.01 38.17
C ALA A 206 22.07 -18.98 38.90
N LEU A 207 22.24 -19.15 40.22
CA LEU A 207 21.43 -20.09 41.02
C LEU A 207 20.14 -19.45 41.55
N LEU A 208 20.19 -18.16 41.90
CA LEU A 208 19.03 -17.43 42.42
C LEU A 208 18.15 -16.82 41.33
N ALA A 209 18.60 -16.76 40.07
CA ALA A 209 17.73 -16.38 38.96
C ALA A 209 16.58 -17.39 38.76
N PRO A 210 15.35 -16.92 38.47
CA PRO A 210 14.25 -17.83 38.17
C PRO A 210 14.52 -18.60 36.89
N GLY A 211 14.41 -19.92 36.96
CA GLY A 211 14.56 -20.79 35.78
C GLY A 211 13.55 -20.44 34.69
N LYS A 212 14.01 -20.47 33.43
CA LYS A 212 13.12 -20.40 32.28
C LYS A 212 12.40 -21.74 32.18
N ILE A 213 11.09 -21.78 32.40
CA ILE A 213 10.29 -22.93 31.98
C ILE A 213 10.38 -22.95 30.45
N LYS A 214 11.28 -23.77 29.91
CA LYS A 214 11.37 -23.97 28.47
C LYS A 214 10.10 -24.72 28.08
N ALA A 215 9.26 -24.10 27.26
CA ALA A 215 8.11 -24.77 26.69
C ALA A 215 8.63 -26.03 25.98
N LYS A 216 8.10 -27.20 26.39
CA LYS A 216 8.43 -28.48 25.78
C LYS A 216 8.25 -28.37 24.25
N ALA A 217 9.31 -28.64 23.48
CA ALA A 217 9.27 -28.52 22.03
C ALA A 217 8.31 -29.55 21.42
N VAL A 218 7.70 -29.25 20.27
CA VAL A 218 6.67 -30.12 19.68
C VAL A 218 7.24 -31.51 19.35
N GLU A 219 8.49 -31.56 18.92
CA GLU A 219 9.19 -32.78 18.52
C GLU A 219 9.44 -33.73 19.70
N SER A 220 9.38 -33.22 20.93
CA SER A 220 9.61 -34.01 22.14
C SER A 220 8.37 -34.72 22.68
N TYR A 221 7.22 -34.59 22.01
CA TYR A 221 6.00 -35.33 22.33
C TYR A 221 5.97 -36.63 21.49
N PRO A 222 6.17 -37.82 22.10
CA PRO A 222 6.30 -39.07 21.36
C PRO A 222 5.06 -39.40 20.50
N TRP A 223 3.87 -39.12 21.03
CA TRP A 223 2.57 -39.37 20.40
C TRP A 223 2.17 -38.34 19.32
N MET A 224 2.92 -37.24 19.15
CA MET A 224 2.48 -36.13 18.30
C MET A 224 2.35 -36.55 16.84
N ALA A 225 3.33 -37.28 16.31
CA ALA A 225 3.32 -37.72 14.91
C ALA A 225 2.13 -38.65 14.62
N GLU A 226 1.81 -39.55 15.55
CA GLU A 226 0.68 -40.46 15.43
C GLU A 226 -0.66 -39.73 15.48
N PHE A 227 -0.83 -38.79 16.43
CA PHE A 227 -2.04 -37.97 16.50
C PHE A 227 -2.25 -37.12 15.22
N LEU A 228 -1.17 -36.53 14.69
CA LEU A 228 -1.24 -35.72 13.47
C LEU A 228 -1.76 -36.51 12.27
N ARG A 229 -1.62 -37.84 12.22
CA ARG A 229 -2.16 -38.66 11.13
C ARG A 229 -3.69 -38.63 11.05
N PHE A 230 -4.37 -38.53 12.19
CA PHE A 230 -5.83 -38.41 12.26
C PHE A 230 -6.30 -36.97 12.08
N TYR A 231 -5.52 -36.02 12.62
CA TYR A 231 -5.85 -34.60 12.56
C TYR A 231 -5.56 -33.97 11.19
N CYS A 232 -4.45 -34.29 10.54
CA CYS A 232 -3.98 -33.67 9.29
C CYS A 232 -4.62 -34.30 8.04
N THR A 233 -5.95 -34.36 8.01
CA THR A 233 -6.71 -34.93 6.89
C THR A 233 -7.61 -33.88 6.21
N PRO A 234 -7.90 -34.03 4.90
CA PRO A 234 -8.78 -33.11 4.17
C PRO A 234 -10.22 -33.06 4.71
N LYS A 235 -10.63 -34.06 5.52
CA LYS A 235 -11.94 -34.09 6.21
C LYS A 235 -12.06 -33.02 7.30
N ARG A 236 -10.93 -32.45 7.74
CA ARG A 236 -10.85 -31.40 8.78
C ARG A 236 -11.60 -31.74 10.08
N PRO A 237 -11.39 -32.92 10.69
CA PRO A 237 -12.03 -33.26 11.96
C PRO A 237 -11.68 -32.23 13.03
N THR A 238 -12.57 -32.10 14.02
CA THR A 238 -12.25 -31.34 15.24
C THR A 238 -11.16 -32.07 16.03
N VAL A 239 -10.51 -31.38 16.97
CA VAL A 239 -9.49 -32.02 17.82
C VAL A 239 -10.09 -33.16 18.65
N ALA A 240 -11.35 -33.05 19.06
CA ALA A 240 -12.03 -34.09 19.83
C ALA A 240 -12.24 -35.37 18.99
N MET A 241 -12.82 -35.23 17.80
CA MET A 241 -13.05 -36.37 16.90
C MET A 241 -11.75 -37.07 16.51
N ALA A 242 -10.71 -36.30 16.15
CA ALA A 242 -9.40 -36.88 15.81
C ALA A 242 -8.73 -37.57 17.02
N TYR A 243 -9.02 -37.10 18.24
CA TYR A 243 -8.49 -37.69 19.46
C TYR A 243 -9.20 -39.01 19.80
N GLU A 244 -10.53 -39.11 19.60
CA GLU A 244 -11.29 -40.35 19.77
C GLU A 244 -10.75 -41.48 18.87
N ASP A 245 -10.51 -41.19 17.59
CA ASP A 245 -9.91 -42.15 16.65
C ASP A 245 -8.47 -42.54 17.05
N PHE A 246 -7.67 -41.55 17.46
CA PHE A 246 -6.30 -41.76 17.93
C PHE A 246 -6.24 -42.62 19.20
N GLU A 247 -7.10 -42.35 20.18
CA GLU A 247 -7.18 -43.11 21.42
C GLU A 247 -7.62 -44.55 21.18
N ALA A 248 -8.60 -44.77 20.29
CA ALA A 248 -9.05 -46.10 19.92
C ALA A 248 -7.95 -46.92 19.23
N GLU A 249 -7.15 -46.32 18.34
CA GLU A 249 -6.03 -47.02 17.71
C GLU A 249 -4.86 -47.25 18.67
N TRP A 250 -4.56 -46.27 19.53
CA TRP A 250 -3.54 -46.41 20.57
C TRP A 250 -3.85 -47.55 21.53
N ALA A 251 -5.12 -47.67 21.96
CA ALA A 251 -5.57 -48.76 22.81
C ALA A 251 -5.46 -50.13 22.13
N LYS A 252 -5.72 -50.23 20.82
CA LYS A 252 -5.54 -51.48 20.06
C LYS A 252 -4.09 -51.93 19.98
N HIS A 253 -3.14 -51.01 19.76
CA HIS A 253 -1.73 -51.35 19.61
C HIS A 253 -0.99 -51.50 20.94
N HIS A 254 -1.39 -50.76 21.97
CA HIS A 254 -0.64 -50.64 23.22
C HIS A 254 -1.43 -51.05 24.47
N GLY A 255 -2.69 -51.49 24.35
CA GLY A 255 -3.55 -51.83 25.49
C GLY A 255 -2.98 -52.91 26.42
N ASN A 256 -2.16 -53.82 25.90
CA ASN A 256 -1.50 -54.87 26.68
C ASN A 256 -0.21 -54.39 27.39
N ASN A 257 0.22 -53.13 27.19
CA ASN A 257 1.42 -52.56 27.79
C ASN A 257 1.06 -51.37 28.72
N PRO A 258 1.03 -51.57 30.05
CA PRO A 258 0.66 -50.53 31.01
C PRO A 258 1.54 -49.27 30.94
N VAL A 259 2.82 -49.44 30.60
CA VAL A 259 3.77 -48.32 30.47
C VAL A 259 3.40 -47.46 29.28
N MET A 260 3.10 -48.05 28.13
CA MET A 260 2.68 -47.29 26.94
C MET A 260 1.31 -46.63 27.14
N MET A 261 0.36 -47.29 27.81
CA MET A 261 -0.92 -46.68 28.15
C MET A 261 -0.78 -45.46 29.07
N SER A 262 0.22 -45.46 29.98
CA SER A 262 0.51 -44.29 30.83
C SER A 262 1.07 -43.08 30.05
N THR A 263 1.52 -43.29 28.81
CA THR A 263 2.05 -42.21 27.94
C THR A 263 1.01 -41.57 27.03
N LEU A 264 -0.22 -42.12 27.00
CA LEU A 264 -1.35 -41.54 26.27
C LEU A 264 -1.66 -40.13 26.83
N PRO A 265 -1.60 -39.07 26.01
CA PRO A 265 -1.87 -37.71 26.46
C PRO A 265 -3.36 -37.48 26.68
N SER A 266 -3.74 -36.56 27.57
CA SER A 266 -5.11 -36.03 27.57
C SER A 266 -5.40 -35.15 26.34
N VAL A 267 -6.66 -35.05 25.93
CA VAL A 267 -7.09 -34.16 24.84
C VAL A 267 -6.64 -32.70 25.03
N ASP A 268 -6.58 -32.22 26.27
CA ASP A 268 -6.09 -30.86 26.58
C ASP A 268 -4.58 -30.72 26.39
N THR A 269 -3.82 -31.79 26.67
CA THR A 269 -2.39 -31.84 26.38
C THR A 269 -2.15 -31.78 24.87
N VAL A 270 -2.97 -32.48 24.08
CA VAL A 270 -2.96 -32.40 22.61
C VAL A 270 -3.27 -30.99 22.14
N ARG A 271 -4.34 -30.36 22.62
CA ARG A 271 -4.69 -28.97 22.30
C ARG A 271 -3.56 -28.00 22.62
N TYR A 272 -2.92 -28.17 23.78
CA TYR A 272 -1.80 -27.34 24.19
C TYR A 272 -0.58 -27.51 23.28
N ALA A 273 -0.27 -28.75 22.89
CA ALA A 273 0.85 -29.04 21.99
C ALA A 273 0.58 -28.53 20.56
N LEU A 274 -0.64 -28.66 20.04
CA LEU A 274 -1.04 -28.11 18.73
C LEU A 274 -0.90 -26.58 18.63
N LYS A 275 -1.11 -25.85 19.74
CA LYS A 275 -0.91 -24.39 19.78
C LYS A 275 0.54 -23.96 19.53
N LYS A 276 1.49 -24.87 19.74
CA LYS A 276 2.93 -24.61 19.52
C LYS A 276 3.35 -24.80 18.06
N ILE A 277 2.53 -25.48 17.26
CA ILE A 277 2.81 -25.71 15.83
C ILE A 277 2.45 -24.44 15.06
N PRO A 278 3.33 -23.96 14.15
CA PRO A 278 3.01 -22.88 13.23
C PRO A 278 1.72 -23.17 12.47
N LYS A 279 0.90 -22.16 12.22
CA LYS A 279 -0.42 -22.33 11.58
C LYS A 279 -0.34 -23.07 10.25
N ALA A 280 0.67 -22.78 9.42
CA ALA A 280 0.88 -23.45 8.14
C ALA A 280 1.12 -24.96 8.32
N GLU A 281 2.04 -25.37 9.21
CA GLU A 281 2.29 -26.80 9.46
C GLU A 281 1.10 -27.49 10.11
N ARG A 282 0.35 -26.80 10.97
CA ARG A 282 -0.85 -27.37 11.61
C ARG A 282 -1.97 -27.67 10.62
N GLU A 283 -2.15 -26.82 9.60
CA GLU A 283 -3.17 -27.00 8.56
C GLU A 283 -2.65 -27.81 7.35
N ARG A 284 -1.39 -28.24 7.36
CA ARG A 284 -0.81 -29.08 6.32
C ARG A 284 -1.56 -30.40 6.24
N GLY A 285 -1.98 -30.79 5.04
CA GLY A 285 -2.85 -31.95 4.80
C GLY A 285 -4.33 -31.73 5.12
N ARG A 286 -4.69 -30.68 5.89
CA ARG A 286 -6.09 -30.27 6.17
C ARG A 286 -6.64 -29.30 5.12
N MET A 287 -5.78 -28.47 4.57
CA MET A 287 -6.07 -27.55 3.49
C MET A 287 -5.24 -27.94 2.26
N THR A 288 -5.80 -27.76 1.08
CA THR A 288 -5.14 -28.03 -0.20
C THR A 288 -5.28 -26.83 -1.14
N GLY A 289 -4.46 -26.77 -2.19
CA GLY A 289 -4.54 -25.72 -3.20
C GLY A 289 -4.33 -24.30 -2.67
N SER A 290 -5.18 -23.37 -3.10
CA SER A 290 -5.13 -21.95 -2.76
C SER A 290 -5.26 -21.70 -1.25
N ASP A 291 -6.14 -22.43 -0.56
CA ASP A 291 -6.37 -22.26 0.87
C ASP A 291 -5.11 -22.53 1.69
N TYR A 292 -4.38 -23.60 1.37
CA TYR A 292 -3.10 -23.89 2.01
C TYR A 292 -2.04 -22.86 1.64
N LYS A 293 -1.96 -22.50 0.35
CA LYS A 293 -1.01 -21.51 -0.14
C LYS A 293 -1.18 -20.16 0.56
N SER A 294 -2.40 -19.76 0.92
CA SER A 294 -2.67 -18.52 1.68
C SER A 294 -1.97 -18.45 3.04
N LEU A 295 -1.61 -19.61 3.62
CA LEU A 295 -0.91 -19.71 4.91
C LEU A 295 0.61 -19.68 4.77
N LEU A 296 1.13 -19.92 3.57
CA LEU A 296 2.57 -19.95 3.31
C LEU A 296 3.14 -18.52 3.24
N PRO A 297 4.43 -18.33 3.57
CA PRO A 297 5.10 -17.04 3.36
C PRO A 297 5.18 -16.71 1.87
N PHE A 298 5.11 -15.42 1.54
CA PHE A 298 5.23 -14.93 0.16
C PHE A 298 6.00 -13.62 0.09
N VAL A 299 6.61 -13.39 -1.08
CA VAL A 299 7.31 -12.15 -1.40
C VAL A 299 6.29 -11.13 -1.88
N ARG A 300 6.29 -9.95 -1.25
CA ARG A 300 5.48 -8.82 -1.72
C ARG A 300 6.25 -8.07 -2.79
N ARG A 301 5.58 -7.76 -3.90
CA ARG A 301 6.12 -6.88 -4.94
C ARG A 301 6.28 -5.48 -4.39
N ASP A 302 7.43 -4.88 -4.65
CA ASP A 302 7.63 -3.45 -4.47
C ASP A 302 7.17 -2.75 -5.75
N TRP A 303 6.22 -1.83 -5.61
CA TRP A 303 5.64 -1.09 -6.73
C TRP A 303 6.22 0.32 -6.85
N SER A 304 7.00 0.76 -5.86
CA SER A 304 7.61 2.09 -5.84
C SER A 304 8.69 2.28 -6.91
N VAL A 305 9.20 1.17 -7.44
CA VAL A 305 10.20 1.12 -8.52
C VAL A 305 9.60 1.32 -9.91
N MET A 306 8.28 1.26 -10.06
CA MET A 306 7.60 1.48 -11.34
C MET A 306 7.30 2.97 -11.56
N PRO A 307 7.36 3.48 -12.80
CA PRO A 307 6.93 4.84 -13.09
C PRO A 307 5.43 5.00 -12.87
N VAL A 308 4.98 6.25 -12.80
CA VAL A 308 3.54 6.59 -12.85
C VAL A 308 2.93 6.01 -14.12
N ASN A 309 1.78 5.33 -14.02
CA ASN A 309 1.17 4.56 -15.12
C ASN A 309 2.01 3.37 -15.62
N GLY A 310 3.05 2.97 -14.89
CA GLY A 310 3.82 1.78 -15.26
C GLY A 310 2.99 0.50 -15.19
N VAL A 311 2.27 0.29 -14.09
CA VAL A 311 1.37 -0.87 -13.95
C VAL A 311 0.06 -0.46 -13.31
N TRP A 312 -1.03 -0.72 -14.01
CA TRP A 312 -2.38 -0.66 -13.45
C TRP A 312 -2.83 -2.05 -13.06
N VAL A 313 -3.53 -2.16 -11.94
CA VAL A 313 -4.11 -3.42 -11.46
C VAL A 313 -5.62 -3.28 -11.45
N GLY A 314 -6.32 -4.18 -12.15
CA GLY A 314 -7.78 -4.17 -12.25
C GLY A 314 -8.42 -5.39 -11.62
N ASP A 315 -9.61 -5.22 -11.03
CA ASP A 315 -10.40 -6.33 -10.50
C ASP A 315 -11.90 -5.98 -10.44
N GLY A 316 -12.73 -6.98 -10.73
CA GLY A 316 -14.17 -6.98 -10.48
C GLY A 316 -14.49 -7.40 -9.05
N HIS A 317 -15.49 -6.78 -8.44
CA HIS A 317 -15.97 -7.14 -7.11
C HIS A 317 -17.50 -7.04 -6.97
N GLY A 318 -18.14 -8.16 -6.65
CA GLY A 318 -19.56 -8.18 -6.34
C GLY A 318 -19.86 -7.43 -5.05
N MET A 319 -20.66 -6.37 -5.16
CA MET A 319 -21.04 -5.51 -4.06
C MET A 319 -21.81 -6.32 -3.00
N LYS A 320 -21.50 -6.08 -1.72
CA LYS A 320 -22.18 -6.75 -0.59
C LYS A 320 -23.42 -5.95 -0.14
N MET A 321 -24.20 -5.50 -1.11
CA MET A 321 -25.47 -4.79 -0.94
C MET A 321 -26.37 -5.02 -2.16
N GLU A 322 -27.64 -4.65 -2.05
CA GLU A 322 -28.58 -4.62 -3.18
C GLU A 322 -28.89 -3.17 -3.59
N VAL A 323 -29.05 -2.93 -4.89
CA VAL A 323 -29.43 -1.65 -5.51
C VAL A 323 -30.62 -1.88 -6.44
N ILE A 324 -31.44 -0.87 -6.70
CA ILE A 324 -32.52 -0.96 -7.68
C ILE A 324 -31.91 -1.04 -9.09
N ASN A 325 -32.30 -2.07 -9.85
CA ASN A 325 -31.93 -2.21 -11.26
C ASN A 325 -32.67 -1.17 -12.12
N PRO A 326 -31.98 -0.31 -12.88
CA PRO A 326 -32.62 0.69 -13.73
C PRO A 326 -33.57 0.10 -14.79
N ALA A 327 -33.26 -1.09 -15.30
CA ALA A 327 -34.05 -1.73 -16.38
C ALA A 327 -35.26 -2.49 -15.85
N THR A 328 -35.15 -3.14 -14.70
CA THR A 328 -36.23 -4.00 -14.16
C THR A 328 -36.99 -3.38 -13.00
N GLY A 329 -36.47 -2.32 -12.39
CA GLY A 329 -37.02 -1.71 -11.18
C GLY A 329 -36.88 -2.58 -9.91
N LYS A 330 -36.18 -3.73 -10.00
CA LYS A 330 -36.07 -4.70 -8.91
C LYS A 330 -34.71 -4.61 -8.20
N PRO A 331 -34.64 -4.86 -6.88
CA PRO A 331 -33.37 -4.98 -6.16
C PRO A 331 -32.50 -6.12 -6.71
N PHE A 332 -31.21 -5.85 -6.89
CA PHE A 332 -30.22 -6.86 -7.29
C PHE A 332 -28.83 -6.48 -6.78
N ARG A 333 -27.85 -7.40 -6.88
CA ARG A 333 -26.45 -7.13 -6.49
C ARG A 333 -25.61 -6.73 -7.70
N PRO A 334 -25.06 -5.51 -7.73
CA PRO A 334 -24.22 -5.07 -8.83
C PRO A 334 -22.76 -5.52 -8.66
N GLU A 335 -22.01 -5.45 -9.76
CA GLU A 335 -20.57 -5.70 -9.81
C GLU A 335 -19.85 -4.37 -10.01
N ILE A 336 -18.85 -4.05 -9.18
CA ILE A 336 -17.98 -2.88 -9.38
C ILE A 336 -16.64 -3.34 -9.92
N THR A 337 -16.12 -2.72 -10.97
CA THR A 337 -14.75 -2.92 -11.42
C THR A 337 -13.91 -1.73 -11.01
N LEU A 338 -12.74 -1.96 -10.40
CA LEU A 338 -11.82 -0.92 -9.97
C LEU A 338 -10.47 -1.09 -10.64
N VAL A 339 -9.86 0.02 -11.06
CA VAL A 339 -8.50 0.06 -11.62
C VAL A 339 -7.65 1.00 -10.77
N ILE A 340 -6.53 0.49 -10.26
CA ILE A 340 -5.60 1.23 -9.40
C ILE A 340 -4.19 1.24 -9.97
N ASP A 341 -3.52 2.39 -9.90
CA ASP A 341 -2.10 2.50 -10.24
C ASP A 341 -1.22 1.87 -9.14
N GLY A 342 -0.35 0.96 -9.57
CA GLY A 342 0.54 0.19 -8.71
C GLY A 342 1.53 1.07 -7.95
N CYS A 343 2.10 2.10 -8.59
CA CYS A 343 3.08 2.97 -7.95
C CYS A 343 2.42 3.95 -6.97
N THR A 344 1.40 4.68 -7.44
CA THR A 344 0.85 5.83 -6.70
C THR A 344 -0.34 5.51 -5.81
N ARG A 345 -0.95 4.32 -5.94
CA ARG A 345 -2.21 3.91 -5.28
C ARG A 345 -3.42 4.74 -5.68
N VAL A 346 -3.33 5.55 -6.74
CA VAL A 346 -4.47 6.30 -7.29
C VAL A 346 -5.43 5.30 -7.92
N VAL A 347 -6.70 5.36 -7.52
CA VAL A 347 -7.77 4.71 -8.28
C VAL A 347 -7.99 5.56 -9.52
N VAL A 348 -7.55 5.03 -10.66
CA VAL A 348 -7.54 5.73 -11.95
C VAL A 348 -8.85 5.56 -12.69
N GLY A 349 -9.56 4.45 -12.48
CA GLY A 349 -10.89 4.31 -13.05
C GLY A 349 -11.70 3.23 -12.38
N TRP A 350 -13.00 3.28 -12.68
CA TRP A 350 -13.97 2.35 -12.15
C TRP A 350 -15.19 2.29 -13.06
N SER A 351 -15.97 1.22 -12.92
CA SER A 351 -17.28 1.08 -13.55
C SER A 351 -18.22 0.31 -12.63
N LEU A 352 -19.52 0.50 -12.83
CA LEU A 352 -20.56 -0.25 -12.13
C LEU A 352 -21.41 -0.98 -13.17
N GLY A 353 -21.45 -2.30 -13.08
CA GLY A 353 -22.15 -3.19 -14.00
C GLY A 353 -23.26 -3.98 -13.33
N VAL A 354 -24.21 -4.45 -14.14
CA VAL A 354 -25.27 -5.37 -13.67
C VAL A 354 -24.72 -6.78 -13.36
N SER A 355 -23.59 -7.13 -13.96
CA SER A 355 -22.86 -8.38 -13.76
C SER A 355 -21.41 -8.22 -14.19
N GLU A 356 -20.55 -9.14 -13.76
CA GLU A 356 -19.18 -9.25 -14.27
C GLU A 356 -19.21 -9.44 -15.79
N SER A 357 -18.53 -8.57 -16.53
CA SER A 357 -18.48 -8.62 -17.99
C SER A 357 -17.27 -7.87 -18.55
N GLN A 358 -16.87 -8.24 -19.76
CA GLN A 358 -15.85 -7.50 -20.52
C GLN A 358 -16.22 -6.03 -20.77
N VAL A 359 -17.52 -5.72 -20.82
CA VAL A 359 -18.01 -4.34 -20.99
C VAL A 359 -17.74 -3.53 -19.72
N ALA A 360 -17.95 -4.10 -18.53
CA ALA A 360 -17.65 -3.42 -17.27
C ALA A 360 -16.15 -3.12 -17.15
N VAL A 361 -15.29 -4.11 -17.46
CA VAL A 361 -13.82 -3.91 -17.49
C VAL A 361 -13.42 -2.84 -18.51
N GLY A 362 -13.99 -2.91 -19.71
CA GLY A 362 -13.71 -1.96 -20.78
C GLY A 362 -14.13 -0.53 -20.44
N ASP A 363 -15.26 -0.35 -19.76
CA ASP A 363 -15.73 0.97 -19.32
C ASP A 363 -14.87 1.54 -18.18
N ALA A 364 -14.42 0.70 -17.23
CA ALA A 364 -13.49 1.12 -16.19
C ALA A 364 -12.15 1.58 -16.77
N LEU A 365 -11.65 0.85 -17.78
CA LEU A 365 -10.45 1.21 -18.53
C LEU A 365 -10.65 2.47 -19.39
N ARG A 366 -11.80 2.62 -20.06
CA ARG A 366 -12.15 3.84 -20.78
C ARG A 366 -12.14 5.05 -19.84
N HIS A 367 -12.79 4.93 -18.69
CA HIS A 367 -12.80 5.96 -17.65
C HIS A 367 -11.37 6.29 -17.22
N ALA A 368 -10.55 5.27 -16.92
CA ALA A 368 -9.16 5.47 -16.50
C ALA A 368 -8.30 6.15 -17.56
N VAL A 369 -8.32 5.66 -18.80
CA VAL A 369 -7.50 6.18 -19.90
C VAL A 369 -7.91 7.61 -20.25
N SER A 370 -9.20 7.93 -20.19
CA SER A 370 -9.70 9.27 -20.49
C SER A 370 -9.18 10.34 -19.51
N GLN A 371 -8.91 9.97 -18.26
CA GLN A 371 -8.54 10.91 -17.20
C GLN A 371 -7.06 10.86 -16.82
N TYR A 372 -6.40 9.71 -17.01
CA TYR A 372 -5.05 9.48 -16.50
C TYR A 372 -4.06 9.00 -17.57
N GLY A 373 -4.51 8.83 -18.82
CA GLY A 373 -3.68 8.37 -19.94
C GLY A 373 -3.52 6.85 -20.01
N VAL A 374 -2.65 6.36 -20.90
CA VAL A 374 -2.49 4.92 -21.16
C VAL A 374 -1.42 4.32 -20.23
N PRO A 375 -1.63 3.13 -19.61
CA PRO A 375 -0.60 2.43 -18.85
C PRO A 375 0.36 1.63 -19.72
N LEU A 376 1.54 1.27 -19.21
CA LEU A 376 2.42 0.31 -19.89
C LEU A 376 1.91 -1.13 -19.70
N ILE A 377 1.46 -1.45 -18.49
CA ILE A 377 1.01 -2.78 -18.12
C ILE A 377 -0.36 -2.69 -17.46
N TYR A 378 -1.31 -3.51 -17.90
CA TYR A 378 -2.52 -3.81 -17.16
C TYR A 378 -2.38 -5.20 -16.54
N TYR A 379 -2.55 -5.33 -15.23
CA TYR A 379 -2.40 -6.59 -14.50
C TYR A 379 -3.73 -7.00 -13.89
N SER A 380 -4.30 -8.10 -14.37
CA SER A 380 -5.65 -8.54 -13.99
C SER A 380 -5.68 -10.02 -13.58
N ASP A 381 -6.86 -10.51 -13.23
CA ASP A 381 -7.09 -11.94 -13.06
C ASP A 381 -7.36 -12.61 -14.42
N ASN A 382 -7.27 -13.93 -14.46
CA ASN A 382 -7.51 -14.72 -15.66
C ASN A 382 -9.02 -15.01 -15.89
N GLY A 383 -9.91 -14.19 -15.32
CA GLY A 383 -11.37 -14.30 -15.48
C GLY A 383 -11.82 -13.88 -16.88
N GLY A 384 -12.95 -14.42 -17.35
CA GLY A 384 -13.42 -14.17 -18.72
C GLY A 384 -13.79 -12.72 -19.02
N GLY A 385 -14.14 -11.93 -17.99
CA GLY A 385 -14.37 -10.49 -18.12
C GLY A 385 -13.09 -9.70 -18.37
N GLU A 386 -11.96 -10.15 -17.81
CA GLU A 386 -10.67 -9.44 -17.85
C GLU A 386 -9.79 -9.94 -19.00
N LYS A 387 -9.72 -11.26 -19.21
CA LYS A 387 -8.91 -11.90 -20.26
C LYS A 387 -9.78 -12.51 -21.35
N ASN A 388 -9.80 -11.88 -22.51
CA ASN A 388 -10.59 -12.31 -23.66
C ASN A 388 -10.04 -11.71 -24.97
N LYS A 389 -10.52 -12.19 -26.11
CA LYS A 389 -10.05 -11.72 -27.43
C LYS A 389 -10.35 -10.25 -27.71
N VAL A 390 -11.33 -9.63 -27.03
CA VAL A 390 -11.62 -8.21 -27.19
C VAL A 390 -10.47 -7.36 -26.64
N PHE A 391 -9.85 -7.82 -25.55
CA PHE A 391 -8.70 -7.18 -24.96
C PHE A 391 -7.35 -7.66 -25.52
N ASP A 392 -7.19 -8.98 -25.70
CA ASP A 392 -5.88 -9.64 -25.86
C ASP A 392 -5.54 -10.12 -27.26
N ALA A 393 -6.44 -10.00 -28.24
CA ALA A 393 -6.10 -10.48 -29.58
C ALA A 393 -4.89 -9.72 -30.15
N ASP A 394 -3.94 -10.42 -30.75
CA ASP A 394 -2.64 -9.88 -31.18
C ASP A 394 -2.74 -8.61 -32.02
N ILE A 395 -3.76 -8.51 -32.89
CA ILE A 395 -3.98 -7.37 -33.79
C ILE A 395 -5.25 -6.60 -33.42
N THR A 396 -6.30 -7.32 -33.01
CA THR A 396 -7.63 -6.74 -32.78
C THR A 396 -7.95 -6.46 -31.31
N GLY A 397 -7.06 -6.82 -30.38
CA GLY A 397 -7.22 -6.63 -28.96
C GLY A 397 -7.00 -5.17 -28.56
N ILE A 398 -7.84 -4.65 -27.67
CA ILE A 398 -7.70 -3.28 -27.14
C ILE A 398 -6.29 -3.05 -26.55
N PHE A 399 -5.74 -4.01 -25.82
CA PHE A 399 -4.42 -3.88 -25.20
C PHE A 399 -3.30 -3.88 -26.24
N SER A 400 -3.32 -4.82 -27.20
CA SER A 400 -2.35 -4.86 -28.30
C SER A 400 -2.34 -3.56 -29.12
N ARG A 401 -3.51 -2.94 -29.34
CA ARG A 401 -3.66 -1.69 -30.10
C ARG A 401 -3.21 -0.45 -29.35
N LEU A 402 -3.26 -0.48 -28.02
CA LEU A 402 -2.81 0.58 -27.14
C LEU A 402 -1.37 0.35 -26.64
N GLU A 403 -0.70 -0.70 -27.14
CA GLU A 403 0.63 -1.15 -26.69
C GLU A 403 0.69 -1.41 -25.17
N ILE A 404 -0.42 -1.89 -24.60
CA ILE A 404 -0.51 -2.28 -23.19
C ILE A 404 -0.14 -3.77 -23.08
N GLU A 405 0.83 -4.09 -22.24
CA GLU A 405 1.10 -5.48 -21.89
C GLU A 405 0.05 -5.98 -20.86
N HIS A 406 -0.52 -7.16 -21.09
CA HIS A 406 -1.57 -7.72 -20.22
C HIS A 406 -1.17 -9.05 -19.57
N PRO A 407 -0.28 -9.04 -18.55
CA PRO A 407 -0.05 -10.21 -17.72
C PRO A 407 -1.27 -10.54 -16.87
N THR A 408 -1.56 -11.84 -16.70
CA THR A 408 -2.61 -12.31 -15.78
C THR A 408 -2.07 -13.07 -14.59
N GLY A 409 -2.82 -13.05 -13.49
CA GLY A 409 -2.52 -13.86 -12.30
C GLY A 409 -2.44 -15.35 -12.61
N ILE A 410 -1.51 -16.06 -11.97
CA ILE A 410 -1.47 -17.53 -12.01
C ILE A 410 -2.75 -18.04 -11.33
N PRO A 411 -3.56 -18.88 -12.00
CA PRO A 411 -4.78 -19.42 -11.43
C PRO A 411 -4.55 -20.08 -10.06
N GLY A 412 -5.41 -19.77 -9.09
CA GLY A 412 -5.34 -20.32 -7.74
C GLY A 412 -4.17 -19.78 -6.89
N ASN A 413 -3.58 -18.64 -7.25
CA ASN A 413 -2.52 -17.99 -6.46
C ASN A 413 -3.05 -16.80 -5.63
N PRO A 414 -3.53 -17.01 -4.39
CA PRO A 414 -4.15 -15.95 -3.57
C PRO A 414 -3.17 -14.87 -3.09
N GLN A 415 -1.88 -14.99 -3.39
CA GLN A 415 -0.83 -14.09 -2.89
C GLN A 415 -0.42 -13.02 -3.90
N ALA A 416 -0.98 -13.03 -5.11
CA ALA A 416 -0.44 -12.28 -6.24
C ALA A 416 -0.89 -10.80 -6.30
N ARG A 417 -2.11 -10.46 -5.84
CA ARG A 417 -2.77 -9.16 -6.12
C ARG A 417 -3.28 -8.42 -4.88
N GLY A 418 -2.57 -8.51 -3.74
CA GLY A 418 -3.05 -7.98 -2.46
C GLY A 418 -3.39 -6.48 -2.39
N ILE A 419 -2.98 -5.65 -3.36
CA ILE A 419 -3.36 -4.22 -3.42
C ILE A 419 -4.82 -4.05 -3.75
N ILE A 420 -5.30 -4.70 -4.81
CA ILE A 420 -6.69 -4.55 -5.26
C ILE A 420 -7.65 -5.24 -4.29
N GLU A 421 -7.23 -6.36 -3.71
CA GLU A 421 -7.99 -7.03 -2.63
C GLU A 421 -8.20 -6.12 -1.41
N ARG A 422 -7.17 -5.33 -1.03
CA ARG A 422 -7.28 -4.36 0.05
C ARG A 422 -8.20 -3.20 -0.33
N LEU A 423 -8.12 -2.74 -1.58
CA LEU A 423 -9.01 -1.70 -2.10
C LEU A 423 -10.48 -2.13 -2.08
N ASN A 424 -10.76 -3.38 -2.47
CA ASN A 424 -12.10 -3.99 -2.44
C ASN A 424 -12.67 -4.07 -1.01
N GLN A 425 -11.81 -4.22 0.00
CA GLN A 425 -12.22 -4.15 1.41
C GLN A 425 -12.39 -2.72 1.95
N GLU A 426 -12.02 -1.70 1.19
CA GLU A 426 -12.20 -0.30 1.56
C GLU A 426 -13.36 0.36 0.80
N ILE A 427 -13.21 0.59 -0.50
CA ILE A 427 -14.13 1.45 -1.28
C ILE A 427 -15.50 0.78 -1.43
N PRO A 428 -15.62 -0.43 -2.04
CA PRO A 428 -16.89 -1.14 -2.17
C PRO A 428 -17.58 -1.37 -0.83
N LYS A 429 -16.80 -1.75 0.19
CA LYS A 429 -17.31 -1.99 1.54
C LYS A 429 -17.91 -0.73 2.16
N ARG A 430 -17.21 0.41 2.09
CA ARG A 430 -17.68 1.68 2.66
C ARG A 430 -18.92 2.19 1.94
N ALA A 431 -18.92 2.14 0.62
CA ALA A 431 -20.07 2.52 -0.19
C ALA A 431 -21.29 1.65 0.16
N ALA A 432 -21.11 0.34 0.24
CA ALA A 432 -22.19 -0.58 0.57
C ALA A 432 -22.71 -0.44 2.02
N MET A 433 -21.85 -0.10 2.98
CA MET A 433 -22.24 0.13 4.37
C MET A 433 -23.00 1.44 4.60
N LYS A 434 -23.01 2.36 3.63
CA LYS A 434 -23.80 3.60 3.70
C LYS A 434 -25.31 3.33 3.67
N PHE A 435 -25.71 2.21 3.04
CA PHE A 435 -27.10 1.88 2.77
C PHE A 435 -27.63 0.75 3.65
N GLY A 436 -28.95 0.74 3.87
CA GLY A 436 -29.62 -0.28 4.68
C GLY A 436 -29.69 -1.67 4.04
N SER A 437 -29.36 -1.78 2.74
CA SER A 437 -29.32 -3.03 1.97
C SER A 437 -28.01 -3.83 2.13
N TRP A 438 -27.13 -3.43 3.05
CA TRP A 438 -25.87 -4.12 3.33
C TRP A 438 -26.06 -5.57 3.82
N VAL A 439 -25.34 -6.50 3.17
CA VAL A 439 -25.39 -7.94 3.45
C VAL A 439 -24.01 -8.59 3.63
N GLY A 440 -22.98 -7.80 3.96
CA GLY A 440 -21.62 -8.33 4.17
C GLY A 440 -21.39 -8.96 5.55
N LYS A 441 -20.25 -9.66 5.69
CA LYS A 441 -19.92 -10.56 6.83
C LYS A 441 -19.93 -9.90 8.22
N SER A 442 -19.75 -8.58 8.31
CA SER A 442 -19.71 -7.85 9.58
C SER A 442 -21.09 -7.41 10.09
N GLY A 443 -22.15 -7.56 9.29
CA GLY A 443 -23.51 -7.22 9.72
C GLY A 443 -24.13 -8.31 10.59
N ASP A 444 -25.14 -7.92 11.37
CA ASP A 444 -25.93 -8.87 12.17
C ASP A 444 -26.71 -9.84 11.26
N ARG A 445 -26.53 -11.14 11.50
CA ARG A 445 -27.06 -12.20 10.61
C ARG A 445 -28.58 -12.26 10.66
N GLU A 446 -29.18 -12.01 11.81
CA GLU A 446 -30.62 -12.08 11.98
C GLU A 446 -31.31 -10.89 11.29
N THR A 447 -30.77 -9.69 11.46
CA THR A 447 -31.22 -8.48 10.78
C THR A 447 -31.13 -8.62 9.25
N GLN A 448 -30.01 -9.12 8.73
CA GLN A 448 -29.86 -9.38 7.28
C GLN A 448 -30.85 -10.44 6.76
N ARG A 449 -31.17 -11.47 7.57
CA ARG A 449 -32.16 -12.49 7.21
C ARG A 449 -33.58 -11.90 7.17
N LYS A 450 -33.94 -11.06 8.15
CA LYS A 450 -35.22 -10.35 8.19
C LYS A 450 -35.36 -9.41 7.00
N TYR A 451 -34.34 -8.61 6.72
CA TYR A 451 -34.28 -7.73 5.55
C TYR A 451 -34.51 -8.49 4.24
N ARG A 452 -33.75 -9.56 3.98
CA ARG A 452 -33.89 -10.35 2.74
C ARG A 452 -35.32 -10.89 2.56
N LYS A 453 -35.89 -11.48 3.61
CA LYS A 453 -37.29 -11.96 3.58
C LYS A 453 -38.29 -10.84 3.24
N GLN A 454 -38.09 -9.64 3.78
CA GLN A 454 -38.97 -8.50 3.52
C GLN A 454 -38.84 -7.98 2.08
N VAL A 455 -37.62 -7.93 1.55
CA VAL A 455 -37.37 -7.55 0.15
C VAL A 455 -37.92 -8.60 -0.81
N ASP A 456 -37.67 -9.89 -0.58
CA ASP A 456 -38.23 -10.98 -1.40
C ASP A 456 -39.77 -10.93 -1.40
N SER A 457 -40.38 -10.65 -0.24
CA SER A 457 -41.83 -10.47 -0.13
C SER A 457 -42.32 -9.24 -0.92
N ALA A 458 -41.58 -8.14 -0.90
CA ALA A 458 -41.92 -6.94 -1.67
C ALA A 458 -41.83 -7.18 -3.18
N VAL A 459 -40.76 -7.86 -3.64
CA VAL A 459 -40.58 -8.23 -5.05
C VAL A 459 -41.71 -9.14 -5.53
N ASN A 460 -42.07 -10.16 -4.75
CA ASN A 460 -43.20 -11.04 -5.06
C ASN A 460 -44.54 -10.28 -5.13
N ALA A 461 -44.76 -9.28 -4.27
CA ALA A 461 -45.97 -8.47 -4.32
C ALA A 461 -46.04 -7.62 -5.60
N ILE A 462 -44.91 -7.01 -5.99
CA ILE A 462 -44.76 -6.24 -7.24
C ILE A 462 -45.04 -7.14 -8.45
N GLU A 463 -44.45 -8.34 -8.50
CA GLU A 463 -44.64 -9.28 -9.62
C GLU A 463 -46.09 -9.75 -9.78
N ASN A 464 -46.84 -9.82 -8.68
CA ASN A 464 -48.25 -10.19 -8.70
C ASN A 464 -49.19 -8.97 -8.83
N GLY A 465 -48.67 -7.77 -9.09
CA GLY A 465 -49.47 -6.55 -9.25
C GLY A 465 -50.19 -6.09 -7.97
N LYS A 466 -49.70 -6.48 -6.79
CA LYS A 466 -50.32 -6.14 -5.49
C LYS A 466 -49.71 -4.87 -4.91
N ALA A 467 -50.52 -4.06 -4.25
CA ALA A 467 -50.04 -2.91 -3.48
C ALA A 467 -49.13 -3.35 -2.33
N LEU A 468 -48.04 -2.62 -2.12
CA LEU A 468 -47.07 -2.91 -1.06
C LEU A 468 -47.58 -2.46 0.31
N ASN A 469 -47.40 -3.30 1.33
CA ASN A 469 -47.66 -2.92 2.72
C ASN A 469 -46.52 -2.08 3.31
N GLU A 470 -46.74 -1.47 4.49
CA GLU A 470 -45.76 -0.59 5.15
C GLU A 470 -44.40 -1.26 5.38
N VAL A 471 -44.39 -2.55 5.74
CA VAL A 471 -43.16 -3.30 6.00
C VAL A 471 -42.36 -3.52 4.71
N GLN A 472 -43.03 -3.81 3.61
CA GLN A 472 -42.44 -3.99 2.29
C GLN A 472 -41.90 -2.66 1.74
N GLN A 473 -42.67 -1.57 1.88
CA GLN A 473 -42.22 -0.23 1.49
C GLN A 473 -40.99 0.19 2.29
N ALA A 474 -41.01 0.02 3.62
CA ALA A 474 -39.87 0.32 4.48
C ALA A 474 -38.62 -0.54 4.17
N ALA A 475 -38.80 -1.76 3.68
CA ALA A 475 -37.69 -2.60 3.23
C ALA A 475 -37.08 -2.11 1.90
N LEU A 476 -37.92 -1.72 0.93
CA LEU A 476 -37.45 -1.16 -0.35
C LEU A 476 -36.78 0.21 -0.19
N CYS A 477 -37.24 1.05 0.75
CA CYS A 477 -36.58 2.33 1.05
C CYS A 477 -35.12 2.17 1.55
N LYS A 478 -34.71 0.96 1.98
CA LYS A 478 -33.32 0.67 2.37
C LYS A 478 -32.42 0.37 1.17
N VAL A 479 -33.01 0.09 0.02
CA VAL A 479 -32.32 -0.21 -1.25
C VAL A 479 -32.15 1.11 -1.99
N PRO A 480 -30.90 1.57 -2.23
CA PRO A 480 -30.67 2.80 -2.96
C PRO A 480 -30.99 2.67 -4.45
N THR A 481 -31.16 3.80 -5.12
CA THR A 481 -31.18 3.86 -6.58
C THR A 481 -29.79 3.68 -7.16
N TRP A 482 -29.72 3.46 -8.48
CA TRP A 482 -28.45 3.32 -9.19
C TRP A 482 -27.58 4.58 -9.09
N GLU A 483 -28.20 5.75 -9.21
CA GLU A 483 -27.56 7.06 -9.15
C GLU A 483 -27.00 7.34 -7.75
N GLN A 484 -27.77 7.03 -6.71
CA GLN A 484 -27.31 7.17 -5.32
C GLN A 484 -26.08 6.30 -5.03
N LEU A 485 -26.02 5.10 -5.61
CA LEU A 485 -24.87 4.23 -5.47
C LEU A 485 -23.65 4.77 -6.25
N ILE A 486 -23.85 5.28 -7.47
CA ILE A 486 -22.80 5.94 -8.27
C ILE A 486 -22.19 7.11 -7.51
N GLU A 487 -23.02 8.02 -6.97
CA GLU A 487 -22.57 9.19 -6.22
C GLU A 487 -21.73 8.79 -4.99
N GLU A 488 -22.20 7.78 -4.25
CA GLU A 488 -21.47 7.28 -3.08
C GLU A 488 -20.14 6.60 -3.46
N ILE A 489 -20.09 5.86 -4.57
CA ILE A 489 -18.83 5.26 -5.07
C ILE A 489 -17.84 6.36 -5.45
N GLU A 490 -18.28 7.37 -6.21
CA GLU A 490 -17.46 8.50 -6.63
C GLU A 490 -16.87 9.23 -5.41
N ARG A 491 -17.70 9.49 -4.40
CA ARG A 491 -17.27 10.07 -3.13
C ARG A 491 -16.24 9.21 -2.39
N GLN A 492 -16.38 7.88 -2.41
CA GLN A 492 -15.39 6.99 -1.78
C GLN A 492 -14.06 6.93 -2.56
N VAL A 493 -14.12 6.99 -3.89
CA VAL A 493 -12.94 7.05 -4.78
C VAL A 493 -12.20 8.36 -4.55
N GLU A 494 -12.90 9.49 -4.56
CA GLU A 494 -12.33 10.81 -4.28
C GLU A 494 -11.69 10.87 -2.89
N ARG A 495 -12.39 10.35 -1.87
CA ARG A 495 -11.86 10.23 -0.51
C ARG A 495 -10.57 9.41 -0.48
N HIS A 496 -10.54 8.25 -1.13
CA HIS A 496 -9.34 7.39 -1.18
C HIS A 496 -8.16 8.12 -1.85
N ASN A 497 -8.42 8.77 -2.98
CA ASN A 497 -7.41 9.46 -3.77
C ASN A 497 -6.82 10.70 -3.09
N ASN A 498 -7.58 11.34 -2.18
CA ASN A 498 -7.17 12.58 -1.51
C ASN A 498 -6.74 12.42 -0.04
N ARG A 499 -7.08 11.31 0.63
CA ARG A 499 -6.65 11.08 2.03
C ARG A 499 -5.19 10.60 2.12
N PRO A 500 -4.48 10.87 3.24
CA PRO A 500 -3.20 10.24 3.52
C PRO A 500 -3.27 8.71 3.47
N HIS A 501 -2.31 8.08 2.81
CA HIS A 501 -2.30 6.63 2.57
C HIS A 501 -1.04 5.98 3.15
N SER A 502 -1.21 5.13 4.17
CA SER A 502 -0.09 4.58 4.96
C SER A 502 0.88 3.67 4.21
N SER A 503 0.54 3.22 3.00
CA SER A 503 1.47 2.49 2.13
C SER A 503 2.28 3.39 1.19
N LEU A 504 2.12 4.70 1.25
CA LEU A 504 2.93 5.68 0.54
C LEU A 504 3.97 6.29 1.48
N PRO A 505 5.05 6.91 0.97
CA PRO A 505 6.07 7.54 1.80
C PRO A 505 5.49 8.60 2.74
N VAL A 506 6.24 8.92 3.81
CA VAL A 506 5.94 10.02 4.73
C VAL A 506 6.61 11.28 4.21
N ARG A 507 5.91 12.41 4.23
CA ARG A 507 6.41 13.74 3.88
C ARG A 507 7.23 14.33 5.04
N ASP A 508 7.92 15.43 4.78
CA ASP A 508 8.67 16.18 5.79
C ASP A 508 7.78 16.65 6.97
N ASN A 509 6.48 16.82 6.74
CA ASN A 509 5.51 17.20 7.77
C ASN A 509 5.03 16.03 8.66
N GLY A 510 5.60 14.83 8.51
CA GLY A 510 5.26 13.63 9.29
C GLY A 510 3.97 12.92 8.85
N GLN A 511 3.27 13.41 7.82
CA GLN A 511 2.08 12.75 7.27
C GLN A 511 2.40 11.96 6.00
N HIS A 512 1.71 10.84 5.80
CA HIS A 512 1.80 10.10 4.54
C HIS A 512 1.24 10.91 3.36
N TRP A 513 1.81 10.71 2.17
CA TRP A 513 1.22 11.26 0.96
C TRP A 513 -0.21 10.74 0.72
N SER A 514 -1.07 11.56 0.12
CA SER A 514 -2.28 11.07 -0.56
C SER A 514 -1.92 10.55 -1.96
N PRO A 515 -2.68 9.60 -2.51
CA PRO A 515 -2.41 9.04 -3.83
C PRO A 515 -2.26 10.09 -4.93
N LEU A 516 -3.21 11.01 -5.09
CA LEU A 516 -3.16 12.03 -6.15
C LEU A 516 -2.00 13.00 -5.96
N ALA A 517 -1.72 13.42 -4.73
CA ALA A 517 -0.62 14.33 -4.47
C ALA A 517 0.74 13.65 -4.71
N TYR A 518 0.88 12.36 -4.37
CA TYR A 518 2.09 11.60 -4.64
C TYR A 518 2.30 11.42 -6.15
N ARG A 519 1.22 11.10 -6.88
CA ARG A 519 1.24 11.03 -8.34
C ARG A 519 1.74 12.33 -8.96
N LYS A 520 1.16 13.48 -8.55
CA LYS A 520 1.57 14.80 -9.05
C LYS A 520 3.04 15.08 -8.76
N HIS A 521 3.49 14.78 -7.55
CA HIS A 521 4.89 14.93 -7.16
C HIS A 521 5.84 14.10 -8.04
N LEU A 522 5.51 12.84 -8.34
CA LEU A 522 6.33 12.00 -9.21
C LEU A 522 6.34 12.47 -10.66
N ILE A 523 5.20 12.92 -11.20
CA ILE A 523 5.12 13.48 -12.56
C ILE A 523 6.02 14.70 -12.69
N GLU A 524 5.99 15.60 -11.72
CA GLU A 524 6.83 16.82 -11.69
C GLU A 524 8.31 16.49 -11.49
N ARG A 525 8.63 15.60 -10.54
CA ARG A 525 10.00 15.21 -10.22
C ARG A 525 10.69 14.49 -11.38
N ASP A 526 9.98 13.57 -12.02
CA ASP A 526 10.53 12.69 -13.06
C ASP A 526 10.20 13.19 -14.48
N ASN A 527 9.56 14.37 -14.59
CA ASN A 527 9.14 15.02 -15.85
C ASN A 527 8.40 14.07 -16.82
N ILE A 528 7.40 13.36 -16.30
CA ILE A 528 6.71 12.28 -17.02
C ILE A 528 5.66 12.88 -17.98
N GLY A 529 5.82 12.66 -19.29
CA GLY A 529 4.82 13.00 -20.30
C GLY A 529 3.66 12.00 -20.30
N ILE A 530 2.44 12.45 -19.98
CA ILE A 530 1.24 11.58 -20.01
C ILE A 530 0.57 11.68 -21.39
N MET A 531 0.36 10.54 -22.04
CA MET A 531 -0.39 10.46 -23.29
C MET A 531 -1.90 10.61 -23.02
N PHE A 532 -2.52 11.69 -23.49
CA PHE A 532 -3.98 11.89 -23.49
C PHE A 532 -4.52 11.86 -24.93
N LEU A 533 -5.74 11.36 -25.11
CA LEU A 533 -6.50 11.37 -26.38
C LEU A 533 -7.56 12.51 -26.33
N THR A 534 -7.93 13.12 -27.46
CA THR A 534 -9.00 14.16 -27.49
C THR A 534 -10.40 13.57 -27.76
N SER A 535 -11.46 14.17 -27.20
CA SER A 535 -12.81 13.57 -27.11
C SER A 535 -13.59 13.47 -28.43
N ALA A 536 -13.46 14.44 -29.35
CA ALA A 536 -14.19 14.42 -30.63
C ALA A 536 -13.53 13.49 -31.66
N GLU A 537 -12.20 13.46 -31.67
CA GLU A 537 -11.42 12.53 -32.49
C GLU A 537 -11.67 11.10 -32.03
N GLN A 538 -11.73 10.86 -30.70
CA GLN A 538 -12.07 9.56 -30.12
C GLN A 538 -13.43 9.02 -30.58
N GLU A 539 -14.45 9.86 -30.75
CA GLU A 539 -15.80 9.41 -31.14
C GLU A 539 -15.84 8.97 -32.60
N VAL A 540 -15.32 9.78 -33.53
CA VAL A 540 -15.21 9.41 -34.95
C VAL A 540 -14.26 8.22 -35.13
N ILE A 541 -13.14 8.20 -34.39
CA ILE A 541 -12.25 7.05 -34.36
C ILE A 541 -13.00 5.80 -33.87
N ALA A 542 -13.77 5.89 -32.80
CA ALA A 542 -14.43 4.74 -32.19
C ALA A 542 -15.61 4.21 -33.00
N GLN A 543 -16.41 5.10 -33.59
CA GLN A 543 -17.65 4.74 -34.29
C GLN A 543 -17.46 4.50 -35.79
N VAL A 544 -16.44 5.13 -36.40
CA VAL A 544 -16.27 5.13 -37.86
C VAL A 544 -14.97 4.45 -38.29
N VAL A 545 -13.84 4.74 -37.63
CA VAL A 545 -12.52 4.19 -38.02
C VAL A 545 -12.28 2.78 -37.48
N ARG A 546 -12.57 2.54 -36.20
CA ARG A 546 -12.35 1.24 -35.53
C ARG A 546 -13.16 0.08 -36.14
N PRO A 547 -14.43 0.26 -36.56
CA PRO A 547 -15.16 -0.79 -37.26
C PRO A 547 -14.55 -1.20 -38.60
N LEU A 548 -13.74 -0.33 -39.22
CA LEU A 548 -13.03 -0.61 -40.47
C LEU A 548 -11.69 -1.33 -40.27
N GLY A 549 -11.36 -1.73 -39.03
CA GLY A 549 -10.15 -2.50 -38.73
C GLY A 549 -8.86 -1.67 -38.61
N VAL A 550 -8.96 -0.35 -38.61
CA VAL A 550 -7.82 0.56 -38.36
C VAL A 550 -7.75 0.90 -36.87
N THR A 551 -6.64 0.55 -36.23
CA THR A 551 -6.63 0.34 -34.78
C THR A 551 -5.45 0.96 -34.06
N ALA A 552 -4.30 1.04 -34.73
CA ALA A 552 -3.16 1.86 -34.30
C ALA A 552 -3.40 3.30 -34.75
N ILE A 553 -3.40 4.24 -33.81
CA ILE A 553 -3.72 5.65 -34.09
C ILE A 553 -2.74 6.56 -33.34
N ARG A 554 -2.13 7.52 -34.05
CA ARG A 554 -1.10 8.42 -33.51
C ARG A 554 -1.46 9.88 -33.74
N MET A 555 -1.38 10.69 -32.69
CA MET A 555 -1.49 12.14 -32.81
C MET A 555 -0.12 12.78 -33.08
N GLN A 556 -0.05 13.69 -34.04
CA GLN A 556 1.18 14.41 -34.41
C GLN A 556 0.93 15.92 -34.45
N ALA A 557 0.78 16.52 -33.25
CA ALA A 557 0.59 17.96 -33.03
C ALA A 557 1.04 18.38 -31.61
N GLU A 558 1.49 19.63 -31.42
CA GLU A 558 1.93 20.16 -30.11
C GLU A 558 0.76 20.56 -29.19
N LYS A 559 -0.28 21.15 -29.77
CA LYS A 559 -1.51 21.57 -29.07
C LYS A 559 -2.71 21.42 -30.02
N PRO A 560 -3.39 20.27 -30.04
CA PRO A 560 -4.65 20.17 -30.79
C PRO A 560 -5.64 21.22 -30.28
N ALA A 561 -6.35 21.89 -31.18
CA ALA A 561 -7.36 22.87 -30.79
C ALA A 561 -8.49 22.18 -29.98
N GLY A 562 -9.11 22.92 -29.06
CA GLY A 562 -10.15 22.40 -28.17
C GLY A 562 -11.40 21.88 -28.93
N VAL A 563 -12.11 20.97 -28.26
CA VAL A 563 -13.27 20.20 -28.74
C VAL A 563 -14.31 21.06 -29.49
N LYS A 564 -14.67 20.66 -30.71
CA LYS A 564 -15.78 21.25 -31.49
C LYS A 564 -16.65 20.17 -32.12
N LYS A 565 -17.96 20.41 -32.18
CA LYS A 565 -18.95 19.50 -32.76
C LYS A 565 -18.75 19.41 -34.28
N VAL A 566 -18.69 18.19 -34.82
CA VAL A 566 -18.54 17.92 -36.26
C VAL A 566 -19.88 17.41 -36.80
N SER A 567 -20.40 18.01 -37.88
CA SER A 567 -21.59 17.50 -38.58
C SER A 567 -21.17 16.49 -39.64
N ILE A 568 -21.74 15.29 -39.56
CA ILE A 568 -21.55 14.20 -40.54
C ILE A 568 -22.85 14.04 -41.31
N GLU A 569 -22.78 14.06 -42.64
CA GLU A 569 -23.96 13.96 -43.50
C GLU A 569 -24.21 12.49 -43.91
N PRO A 570 -25.48 12.06 -44.06
CA PRO A 570 -25.79 10.77 -44.66
C PRO A 570 -25.16 10.64 -46.05
N GLY A 571 -24.30 9.65 -46.25
CA GLY A 571 -23.56 9.43 -47.50
C GLY A 571 -22.07 9.81 -47.43
N ASP A 572 -21.61 10.46 -46.36
CA ASP A 572 -20.18 10.67 -46.13
C ASP A 572 -19.45 9.32 -45.97
N SER A 573 -18.28 9.17 -46.61
CA SER A 573 -17.41 8.03 -46.33
C SER A 573 -16.78 8.16 -44.95
N ALA A 574 -16.29 7.05 -44.41
CA ALA A 574 -15.53 7.06 -43.16
C ALA A 574 -14.31 7.98 -43.19
N TRP A 575 -13.67 8.08 -44.36
CA TRP A 575 -12.55 8.98 -44.58
C TRP A 575 -12.98 10.45 -44.58
N ASP A 576 -14.16 10.76 -45.15
CA ASP A 576 -14.70 12.13 -45.16
C ASP A 576 -15.07 12.59 -43.75
N ALA A 577 -15.69 11.73 -42.96
CA ALA A 577 -16.01 12.01 -41.55
C ALA A 577 -14.74 12.26 -40.72
N LEU A 578 -13.75 11.36 -40.83
CA LEU A 578 -12.45 11.51 -40.16
C LEU A 578 -11.71 12.77 -40.58
N LYS A 579 -11.72 13.08 -41.89
CA LYS A 579 -11.12 14.28 -42.42
C LYS A 579 -11.78 15.52 -41.82
N ARG A 580 -13.11 15.65 -41.84
CA ARG A 580 -13.82 16.79 -41.25
C ARG A 580 -13.48 16.97 -39.76
N ALA A 581 -13.37 15.87 -39.02
CA ALA A 581 -13.00 15.89 -37.60
C ALA A 581 -11.54 16.32 -37.36
N ALA A 582 -10.59 15.82 -38.14
CA ALA A 582 -9.21 16.27 -38.04
C ALA A 582 -9.07 17.77 -38.41
N GLU A 583 -9.80 18.22 -39.44
CA GLU A 583 -9.71 19.59 -39.94
C GLU A 583 -10.27 20.63 -38.97
N THR A 584 -11.25 20.28 -38.14
CA THR A 584 -11.78 21.15 -37.06
C THR A 584 -10.75 21.38 -35.96
N SER A 585 -9.91 20.38 -35.68
CA SER A 585 -8.74 20.49 -34.80
C SER A 585 -7.53 21.18 -35.44
N GLY A 586 -7.62 21.54 -36.73
CA GLY A 586 -6.53 22.09 -37.52
C GLY A 586 -5.48 21.07 -37.98
N LEU A 587 -5.86 19.80 -38.03
CA LEU A 587 -5.02 18.66 -38.36
C LEU A 587 -5.51 17.96 -39.65
N TRP A 588 -4.81 16.92 -40.04
CA TRP A 588 -5.12 16.09 -41.21
C TRP A 588 -4.84 14.61 -40.93
N PRO A 589 -5.67 13.68 -41.45
CA PRO A 589 -5.45 12.24 -41.29
C PRO A 589 -4.62 11.64 -42.43
N TRP A 590 -3.69 10.72 -42.12
CA TRP A 590 -2.99 9.88 -43.10
C TRP A 590 -2.59 8.54 -42.50
N MET A 591 -2.32 7.53 -43.33
CA MET A 591 -1.80 6.23 -42.86
C MET A 591 -0.27 6.22 -42.91
N ALA A 592 0.36 5.81 -41.81
CA ALA A 592 1.80 5.53 -41.74
C ALA A 592 2.12 4.14 -42.35
N PRO A 593 3.39 3.87 -42.72
CA PRO A 593 3.78 2.63 -43.40
C PRO A 593 3.50 1.34 -42.65
N ASP A 594 3.40 1.40 -41.32
CA ASP A 594 3.08 0.31 -40.40
C ASP A 594 1.57 0.05 -40.26
N GLY A 595 0.73 0.84 -40.93
CA GLY A 595 -0.73 0.77 -40.81
C GLY A 595 -1.30 1.64 -39.68
N THR A 596 -0.49 2.46 -39.01
CA THR A 596 -0.98 3.42 -38.02
C THR A 596 -1.68 4.60 -38.69
N LEU A 597 -2.92 4.90 -38.29
CA LEU A 597 -3.59 6.14 -38.68
C LEU A 597 -3.01 7.31 -37.89
N VAL A 598 -2.39 8.26 -38.57
CA VAL A 598 -1.85 9.47 -37.98
C VAL A 598 -2.83 10.62 -38.19
N ILE A 599 -3.14 11.36 -37.13
CA ILE A 599 -3.89 12.62 -37.19
C ILE A 599 -2.95 13.72 -36.71
N GLY A 600 -2.59 14.65 -37.59
CA GLY A 600 -1.60 15.65 -37.24
C GLY A 600 -1.33 16.67 -38.32
N GLY A 601 -0.17 17.30 -38.25
CA GLY A 601 0.35 18.14 -39.32
C GLY A 601 1.87 18.00 -39.45
N PRO A 602 2.46 18.68 -40.44
CA PRO A 602 3.91 18.66 -40.66
C PRO A 602 4.66 19.42 -39.56
N ASP A 603 5.75 18.83 -39.08
CA ASP A 603 6.70 19.51 -38.19
C ASP A 603 7.84 20.13 -39.01
N TYR A 604 7.77 21.45 -39.19
CA TYR A 604 8.78 22.21 -39.93
C TYR A 604 10.05 22.52 -39.13
N SER A 605 10.12 22.11 -37.85
CA SER A 605 11.37 22.21 -37.08
C SER A 605 12.36 21.10 -37.42
N THR A 606 11.86 19.96 -37.91
CA THR A 606 12.68 18.80 -38.32
C THR A 606 13.61 19.18 -39.47
N PRO A 607 14.94 18.91 -39.39
CA PRO A 607 15.89 19.30 -40.43
C PRO A 607 15.66 18.54 -41.76
N PRO A 608 16.04 19.12 -42.91
CA PRO A 608 15.95 18.42 -44.19
C PRO A 608 16.75 17.11 -44.21
N VAL A 609 16.16 16.03 -44.74
CA VAL A 609 16.73 14.67 -44.75
C VAL A 609 17.79 14.46 -45.82
N GLY A 610 18.01 15.45 -46.68
CA GLY A 610 18.98 15.38 -47.77
C GLY A 610 18.97 16.63 -48.65
N LYS A 611 19.94 16.66 -49.57
CA LYS A 611 20.10 17.71 -50.58
C LYS A 611 20.00 17.10 -51.97
N LEU A 612 19.14 17.65 -52.82
CA LEU A 612 18.91 17.27 -54.20
C LEU A 612 19.53 18.32 -55.13
N VAL A 613 20.41 17.89 -56.04
CA VAL A 613 21.23 18.76 -56.87
C VAL A 613 21.03 18.42 -58.34
N MET A 614 20.77 19.45 -59.15
CA MET A 614 20.74 19.39 -60.61
C MET A 614 21.44 20.61 -61.22
N ASN A 615 22.69 20.40 -61.62
CA ASN A 615 23.56 21.33 -62.30
C ASN A 615 23.60 21.07 -63.81
N ARG A 616 23.79 22.12 -64.61
CA ARG A 616 23.93 22.01 -66.07
C ARG A 616 25.23 21.30 -66.50
N SER A 617 26.28 21.37 -65.68
CA SER A 617 27.55 20.66 -65.94
C SER A 617 27.46 19.13 -65.75
N GLY A 618 26.46 18.66 -65.00
CA GLY A 618 26.31 17.25 -64.62
C GLY A 618 27.05 16.85 -63.34
N ASP A 619 28.03 17.63 -62.89
CA ASP A 619 28.84 17.31 -61.72
C ASP A 619 28.05 17.42 -60.42
N GLY A 620 28.12 16.36 -59.60
CA GLY A 620 27.45 16.28 -58.30
C GLY A 620 25.93 16.09 -58.37
N ASN A 621 25.36 15.82 -59.55
CA ASN A 621 23.92 15.61 -59.71
C ASN A 621 23.48 14.29 -59.07
N ASN A 622 22.43 14.37 -58.26
CA ASN A 622 21.73 13.20 -57.73
C ASN A 622 20.24 13.14 -58.14
N LEU A 623 19.76 14.18 -58.83
CA LEU A 623 18.49 14.18 -59.53
C LEU A 623 18.65 13.60 -60.94
N LEU A 624 17.77 12.68 -61.31
CA LEU A 624 17.60 12.18 -62.68
C LEU A 624 16.75 13.14 -63.51
N SER A 625 15.72 13.72 -62.89
CA SER A 625 14.82 14.69 -63.52
C SER A 625 14.27 15.64 -62.47
N LEU A 626 14.04 16.88 -62.86
CA LEU A 626 13.34 17.88 -62.07
C LEU A 626 12.42 18.66 -63.01
N SER A 627 11.13 18.72 -62.67
CA SER A 627 10.14 19.51 -63.39
C SER A 627 9.46 20.49 -62.45
N LYS A 628 9.40 21.76 -62.85
CA LYS A 628 8.72 22.84 -62.13
C LYS A 628 7.38 23.11 -62.81
N ARG A 629 6.29 23.04 -62.05
CA ARG A 629 4.95 23.41 -62.52
C ARG A 629 4.35 24.51 -61.66
N THR A 630 3.87 25.56 -62.31
CA THR A 630 3.08 26.64 -61.73
C THR A 630 1.67 26.59 -62.31
N ASP A 631 0.66 26.73 -61.46
CA ASP A 631 -0.74 26.64 -61.85
C ASP A 631 -1.54 27.76 -61.16
N MET A 632 -2.27 28.55 -61.93
CA MET A 632 -3.10 29.63 -61.39
C MET A 632 -4.58 29.24 -61.27
N SER A 633 -5.01 28.10 -61.82
CA SER A 633 -6.43 27.72 -61.89
C SER A 633 -7.12 27.71 -60.51
N GLY A 634 -6.41 27.23 -59.48
CA GLY A 634 -6.88 27.18 -58.09
C GLY A 634 -6.39 28.31 -57.17
N ARG A 635 -5.74 29.37 -57.69
CA ARG A 635 -5.30 30.53 -56.90
C ARG A 635 -6.33 31.65 -56.88
N TYR A 636 -6.55 32.23 -55.70
CA TYR A 636 -7.52 33.29 -55.46
C TYR A 636 -6.85 34.49 -54.78
N SER A 637 -7.27 35.71 -55.16
CA SER A 637 -6.73 36.94 -54.57
C SER A 637 -7.21 37.14 -53.14
N GLN A 638 -8.42 36.66 -52.83
CA GLN A 638 -8.96 36.63 -51.48
C GLN A 638 -9.92 35.45 -51.33
N THR A 639 -9.87 34.79 -50.18
CA THR A 639 -10.85 33.77 -49.79
C THR A 639 -11.65 34.28 -48.61
N THR A 640 -12.96 34.36 -48.77
CA THR A 640 -13.91 34.70 -47.71
C THR A 640 -14.64 33.45 -47.24
N VAL A 641 -14.61 33.18 -45.95
CA VAL A 641 -15.38 32.12 -45.31
C VAL A 641 -16.57 32.74 -44.59
N LEU A 642 -17.77 32.21 -44.85
CA LEU A 642 -19.02 32.60 -44.20
C LEU A 642 -19.54 31.41 -43.38
N ALA A 643 -19.98 31.64 -42.15
CA ALA A 643 -20.53 30.60 -41.29
C ALA A 643 -21.67 31.10 -40.40
N GLN A 644 -22.52 30.16 -40.00
CA GLN A 644 -23.61 30.36 -39.06
C GLN A 644 -23.40 29.44 -37.85
N SER A 645 -23.46 30.01 -36.65
CA SER A 645 -23.41 29.24 -35.40
C SER A 645 -24.80 28.85 -34.92
N HIS A 646 -24.91 27.69 -34.28
CA HIS A 646 -26.17 27.21 -33.70
C HIS A 646 -26.36 27.80 -32.30
N GLY A 647 -27.58 28.24 -31.97
CA GLY A 647 -27.91 28.71 -30.62
C GLY A 647 -28.07 27.54 -29.64
N TYR A 648 -27.63 27.74 -28.39
CA TYR A 648 -27.86 26.82 -27.27
C TYR A 648 -28.71 27.54 -26.21
N GLY A 649 -29.38 26.80 -25.32
CA GLY A 649 -30.38 27.36 -24.39
C GLY A 649 -29.95 28.54 -23.48
N HIS A 650 -28.67 28.90 -23.45
CA HIS A 650 -28.13 30.09 -22.77
C HIS A 650 -27.38 31.09 -23.69
N GLU A 651 -27.22 30.81 -24.99
CA GLU A 651 -26.55 31.69 -25.97
C GLU A 651 -27.26 31.67 -27.34
N ASP A 652 -27.63 32.85 -27.84
CA ASP A 652 -28.22 33.00 -29.18
C ASP A 652 -27.20 32.69 -30.29
N GLY A 653 -27.64 31.95 -31.32
CA GLY A 653 -26.80 31.65 -32.48
C GLY A 653 -26.48 32.91 -33.29
N LYS A 654 -25.19 33.17 -33.55
CA LYS A 654 -24.76 34.24 -34.47
C LYS A 654 -24.84 33.78 -35.92
N ALA A 655 -25.63 34.48 -36.72
CA ALA A 655 -25.87 34.19 -38.14
C ALA A 655 -24.82 34.77 -39.12
N ASN A 656 -23.89 35.60 -38.66
CA ASN A 656 -23.05 36.44 -39.52
C ASN A 656 -21.53 36.27 -39.29
N ARG A 657 -21.04 35.06 -39.00
CA ARG A 657 -19.58 34.87 -38.84
C ARG A 657 -18.90 34.91 -40.20
N ARG A 658 -17.84 35.72 -40.32
CA ARG A 658 -17.11 35.93 -41.57
C ARG A 658 -15.62 36.15 -41.31
N CYS A 659 -14.77 35.58 -42.15
CA CYS A 659 -13.35 35.95 -42.23
C CYS A 659 -12.91 36.02 -43.70
N THR A 660 -12.13 37.04 -44.07
CA THR A 660 -11.53 37.19 -45.40
C THR A 660 -10.00 37.21 -45.29
N VAL A 661 -9.33 36.32 -46.02
CA VAL A 661 -7.86 36.24 -46.11
C VAL A 661 -7.42 36.60 -47.53
N LYS A 662 -6.46 37.52 -47.66
CA LYS A 662 -5.99 38.06 -48.95
C LYS A 662 -4.57 37.59 -49.31
N ASP A 663 -4.37 37.15 -50.56
CA ASP A 663 -3.05 36.85 -51.15
C ASP A 663 -2.37 38.15 -51.59
N THR A 664 -1.36 38.60 -50.85
CA THR A 664 -0.60 39.80 -51.20
C THR A 664 0.28 39.62 -52.45
N SER A 665 0.55 38.36 -52.85
CA SER A 665 1.32 38.05 -54.06
C SER A 665 0.50 38.08 -55.34
N MET A 666 -0.83 38.14 -55.24
CA MET A 666 -1.75 38.17 -56.39
C MET A 666 -2.17 39.61 -56.68
N THR A 667 -1.81 40.11 -57.86
CA THR A 667 -2.23 41.44 -58.34
C THR A 667 -3.61 41.44 -59.01
N LEU A 668 -4.03 40.29 -59.55
CA LEU A 668 -5.32 40.11 -60.24
C LEU A 668 -6.45 39.85 -59.24
N TYR A 669 -7.56 40.58 -59.35
CA TYR A 669 -8.74 40.38 -58.50
C TYR A 669 -9.49 39.10 -58.88
N ARG A 670 -9.46 38.10 -57.99
CA ARG A 670 -10.13 36.80 -58.18
C ARG A 670 -10.62 36.28 -56.83
N PRO A 671 -11.76 36.78 -56.33
CA PRO A 671 -12.27 36.41 -55.02
C PRO A 671 -12.90 35.01 -55.04
N ARG A 672 -12.87 34.34 -53.88
CA ARG A 672 -13.62 33.12 -53.61
C ARG A 672 -14.42 33.30 -52.33
N ILE A 673 -15.67 32.89 -52.35
CA ILE A 673 -16.52 32.83 -51.15
C ILE A 673 -16.85 31.37 -50.88
N VAL A 674 -16.69 30.93 -49.64
CA VAL A 674 -16.98 29.56 -49.18
C VAL A 674 -17.91 29.65 -47.98
N VAL A 675 -19.04 28.97 -48.03
CA VAL A 675 -19.99 28.87 -46.93
C VAL A 675 -19.73 27.58 -46.18
N VAL A 676 -19.71 27.64 -44.84
CA VAL A 676 -19.42 26.49 -43.98
C VAL A 676 -20.45 26.43 -42.84
N GLY A 677 -21.13 25.29 -42.71
CA GLY A 677 -22.33 25.17 -41.87
C GLY A 677 -22.10 24.81 -40.40
N ASP A 678 -20.88 24.43 -40.03
CA ASP A 678 -20.54 23.80 -38.76
C ASP A 678 -19.54 24.60 -37.91
N ALA A 679 -19.21 25.85 -38.28
CA ALA A 679 -18.27 26.65 -37.50
C ALA A 679 -18.95 27.34 -36.30
N GLN A 680 -18.45 27.08 -35.09
CA GLN A 680 -19.05 27.57 -33.84
C GLN A 680 -18.35 28.84 -33.29
N SER A 681 -17.16 29.18 -33.81
CA SER A 681 -16.31 30.27 -33.29
C SER A 681 -15.65 31.08 -34.41
N ASP A 682 -15.35 32.35 -34.16
CA ASP A 682 -14.64 33.21 -35.13
C ASP A 682 -13.24 32.69 -35.43
N GLU A 683 -12.55 32.12 -34.42
CA GLU A 683 -11.23 31.49 -34.59
C GLU A 683 -11.26 30.32 -35.59
N GLU A 684 -12.35 29.56 -35.61
CA GLU A 684 -12.53 28.44 -36.55
C GLU A 684 -12.77 28.93 -37.98
N VAL A 685 -13.57 29.98 -38.13
CA VAL A 685 -13.81 30.65 -39.42
C VAL A 685 -12.50 31.25 -39.95
N GLN A 686 -11.69 31.86 -39.07
CA GLN A 686 -10.36 32.36 -39.40
C GLN A 686 -9.40 31.24 -39.81
N PHE A 687 -9.34 30.15 -39.04
CA PHE A 687 -8.51 28.99 -39.37
C PHE A 687 -8.89 28.40 -40.73
N ARG A 688 -10.18 28.18 -40.99
CA ARG A 688 -10.67 27.63 -42.27
C ARG A 688 -10.33 28.55 -43.44
N ALA A 689 -10.45 29.87 -43.26
CA ALA A 689 -10.08 30.84 -44.28
C ALA A 689 -8.58 30.80 -44.59
N ARG A 690 -7.73 30.78 -43.55
CA ARG A 690 -6.27 30.65 -43.67
C ARG A 690 -5.88 29.34 -44.36
N LYS A 691 -6.49 28.22 -43.97
CA LYS A 691 -6.24 26.90 -44.54
C LYS A 691 -6.62 26.82 -46.02
N LEU A 692 -7.84 27.22 -46.39
CA LEU A 692 -8.29 27.20 -47.79
C LEU A 692 -7.35 28.00 -48.69
N GLN A 693 -6.85 29.12 -48.16
CA GLN A 693 -5.92 29.97 -48.86
C GLN A 693 -4.50 29.35 -48.95
N ALA A 694 -4.04 28.68 -47.89
CA ALA A 694 -2.81 27.90 -47.91
C ALA A 694 -2.87 26.72 -48.90
N ASP A 695 -3.98 25.99 -48.94
CA ASP A 695 -4.23 24.89 -49.89
C ASP A 695 -4.25 25.38 -51.35
N ALA A 696 -4.88 26.54 -51.60
CA ALA A 696 -4.85 27.21 -52.90
C ALA A 696 -3.41 27.55 -53.34
N ARG A 697 -2.59 28.08 -52.43
CA ARG A 697 -1.17 28.37 -52.69
C ARG A 697 -0.35 27.12 -52.95
N LEU A 698 -0.51 26.10 -52.12
CA LEU A 698 0.17 24.81 -52.28
C LEU A 698 -0.11 24.24 -53.66
N ASN A 699 -1.38 24.22 -54.08
CA ASN A 699 -1.76 23.67 -55.37
C ASN A 699 -1.18 24.44 -56.55
N GLY A 700 -0.96 25.75 -56.41
CA GLY A 700 -0.42 26.59 -57.47
C GLY A 700 1.06 26.42 -57.78
N PHE A 701 1.82 25.64 -56.99
CA PHE A 701 3.23 25.37 -57.25
C PHE A 701 3.61 23.93 -56.88
N SER A 702 4.34 23.23 -57.75
CA SER A 702 4.94 21.93 -57.44
C SER A 702 6.27 21.73 -58.13
N LEU A 703 7.16 20.96 -57.49
CA LEU A 703 8.32 20.36 -58.14
C LEU A 703 8.13 18.85 -58.18
N SER A 704 8.34 18.25 -59.34
CA SER A 704 8.41 16.80 -59.51
C SER A 704 9.87 16.41 -59.69
N ALA A 705 10.46 15.79 -58.68
CA ALA A 705 11.84 15.31 -58.67
C ALA A 705 11.88 13.80 -58.86
N VAL A 706 12.82 13.29 -59.66
CA VAL A 706 13.10 11.86 -59.79
C VAL A 706 14.52 11.60 -59.33
N VAL A 707 14.70 10.69 -58.38
CA VAL A 707 16.00 10.31 -57.81
C VAL A 707 16.24 8.81 -57.97
N ARG A 708 17.51 8.41 -57.94
CA ARG A 708 17.88 6.99 -57.96
C ARG A 708 17.70 6.36 -56.59
N GLY A 709 17.27 5.09 -56.55
CA GLY A 709 17.10 4.32 -55.33
C GLY A 709 15.87 4.75 -54.51
N PHE A 710 15.73 4.17 -53.32
CA PHE A 710 14.58 4.39 -52.42
C PHE A 710 14.92 5.21 -51.16
N THR A 711 16.19 5.50 -50.95
CA THR A 711 16.71 6.18 -49.76
C THR A 711 17.43 7.48 -50.12
N SER A 712 17.55 8.38 -49.14
CA SER A 712 18.43 9.55 -49.21
C SER A 712 19.90 9.13 -49.12
N SER A 713 20.82 10.07 -49.36
CA SER A 713 22.26 9.84 -49.20
C SER A 713 22.66 9.44 -47.77
N ALA A 714 21.83 9.75 -46.77
CA ALA A 714 22.02 9.36 -45.37
C ALA A 714 21.40 7.99 -45.02
N GLY A 715 20.85 7.27 -46.00
CA GLY A 715 20.22 5.96 -45.80
C GLY A 715 18.76 6.01 -45.33
N THR A 716 18.18 7.19 -45.14
CA THR A 716 16.77 7.34 -44.73
C THR A 716 15.83 7.05 -45.90
N LEU A 717 14.84 6.18 -45.72
CA LEU A 717 13.84 5.89 -46.75
C LEU A 717 13.01 7.14 -47.08
N TRP A 718 12.79 7.42 -48.37
CA TRP A 718 11.97 8.57 -48.78
C TRP A 718 10.51 8.39 -48.34
N ALA A 719 9.96 9.38 -47.65
CA ALA A 719 8.60 9.37 -47.14
C ALA A 719 7.95 10.75 -47.23
N PRO A 720 6.63 10.83 -47.46
CA PRO A 720 5.87 12.06 -47.24
C PRO A 720 6.06 12.56 -45.81
N GLY A 721 6.06 13.89 -45.61
CA GLY A 721 6.35 14.49 -44.30
C GLY A 721 7.81 14.94 -44.12
N GLN A 722 8.72 14.44 -44.94
CA GLN A 722 10.13 14.85 -44.90
C GLN A 722 10.35 16.19 -45.61
N ARG A 723 11.42 16.88 -45.22
CA ARG A 723 11.90 18.10 -45.87
C ARG A 723 13.17 17.82 -46.66
N VAL A 724 13.36 18.49 -47.78
CA VAL A 724 14.53 18.28 -48.64
C VAL A 724 15.02 19.61 -49.22
N SER A 725 16.32 19.84 -49.21
CA SER A 725 16.92 21.00 -49.89
C SER A 725 17.05 20.68 -51.37
N VAL A 726 16.57 21.57 -52.24
CA VAL A 726 16.70 21.43 -53.70
C VAL A 726 17.53 22.57 -54.23
N GLN A 727 18.60 22.22 -54.94
CA GLN A 727 19.46 23.16 -55.66
C GLN A 727 19.45 22.79 -57.15
N SER A 728 19.01 23.71 -58.00
CA SER A 728 19.08 23.55 -59.45
C SER A 728 19.40 24.87 -60.13
N ASP A 729 20.56 24.94 -60.79
CA ASP A 729 20.97 26.09 -61.60
C ASP A 729 20.08 26.24 -62.84
N VAL A 730 19.64 25.14 -63.43
CA VAL A 730 18.76 25.08 -64.61
C VAL A 730 17.43 25.79 -64.34
N HIS A 731 16.90 25.67 -63.12
CA HIS A 731 15.60 26.20 -62.73
C HIS A 731 15.68 27.46 -61.85
N GLY A 732 16.89 27.89 -61.47
CA GLY A 732 17.11 28.98 -60.52
C GLY A 732 16.54 28.69 -59.13
N ILE A 733 16.68 27.44 -58.65
CA ILE A 733 16.12 26.99 -57.37
C ILE A 733 17.26 26.75 -56.38
N ASP A 734 17.14 27.32 -55.19
CA ASP A 734 18.01 27.04 -54.03
C ASP A 734 17.20 27.29 -52.75
N ASP A 735 16.37 26.31 -52.39
CA ASP A 735 15.45 26.43 -51.25
C ASP A 735 15.10 25.05 -50.65
N VAL A 736 14.44 25.05 -49.49
CA VAL A 736 13.89 23.84 -48.86
C VAL A 736 12.46 23.62 -49.33
N TYR A 737 12.12 22.36 -49.58
CA TYR A 737 10.80 21.94 -50.00
C TYR A 737 10.29 20.77 -49.16
N PHE A 738 8.97 20.67 -49.04
CA PHE A 738 8.29 19.63 -48.28
C PHE A 738 7.83 18.49 -49.21
N ILE A 739 8.12 17.24 -48.85
CA ILE A 739 7.71 16.06 -49.63
C ILE A 739 6.23 15.76 -49.33
N MET A 740 5.36 16.11 -50.28
CA MET A 740 3.91 15.89 -50.16
C MET A 740 3.51 14.48 -50.61
N ARG A 741 4.21 13.94 -51.62
CA ARG A 741 3.97 12.59 -52.14
C ARG A 741 5.27 11.96 -52.58
N ARG A 742 5.34 10.64 -52.41
CA ARG A 742 6.42 9.80 -52.91
C ARG A 742 5.85 8.62 -53.71
N THR A 743 6.55 8.16 -54.72
CA THR A 743 6.24 6.92 -55.45
C THR A 743 7.54 6.16 -55.75
N PHE A 744 7.63 4.91 -55.29
CA PHE A 744 8.74 4.01 -55.62
C PHE A 744 8.44 3.26 -56.92
N ARG A 745 9.46 3.09 -57.75
CA ARG A 745 9.43 2.28 -58.97
C ARG A 745 10.66 1.37 -59.00
N GLY A 746 10.46 0.09 -59.32
CA GLY A 746 11.53 -0.90 -59.39
C GLY A 746 10.98 -2.30 -59.62
N GLY A 747 11.83 -3.23 -60.05
CA GLY A 747 11.45 -4.60 -60.38
C GLY A 747 12.38 -5.22 -61.41
N ARG A 748 12.07 -6.43 -61.88
CA ARG A 748 12.88 -7.11 -62.90
C ARG A 748 12.87 -6.29 -64.20
N GLY A 749 14.05 -5.80 -64.61
CA GLY A 749 14.21 -4.96 -65.82
C GLY A 749 13.89 -3.47 -65.64
N GLN A 750 13.49 -3.02 -64.44
CA GLN A 750 13.23 -1.60 -64.15
C GLN A 750 14.28 -1.05 -63.17
N ARG A 751 14.80 0.15 -63.47
CA ARG A 751 15.70 0.87 -62.56
C ARG A 751 14.95 1.22 -61.27
N GLN A 752 15.63 1.09 -60.14
CA GLN A 752 15.10 1.53 -58.85
C GLN A 752 15.15 3.05 -58.76
N GLU A 753 13.99 3.67 -58.75
CA GLU A 753 13.84 5.13 -58.76
C GLU A 753 12.71 5.56 -57.84
N THR A 754 12.83 6.78 -57.30
CA THR A 754 11.80 7.42 -56.50
C THR A 754 11.37 8.71 -57.16
N SER A 755 10.06 8.85 -57.40
CA SER A 755 9.45 10.12 -57.77
C SER A 755 8.95 10.84 -56.51
N LEU A 756 9.38 12.08 -56.32
CA LEU A 756 9.02 12.94 -55.20
C LEU A 756 8.22 14.14 -55.74
N LEU A 757 7.03 14.35 -55.20
CA LEU A 757 6.25 15.58 -55.40
C LEU A 757 6.52 16.51 -54.22
N LEU A 758 7.22 17.61 -54.51
CA LEU A 758 7.62 18.60 -53.54
C LEU A 758 6.71 19.82 -53.63
N ARG A 759 6.36 20.36 -52.47
CA ARG A 759 5.59 21.60 -52.31
C ARG A 759 6.41 22.62 -51.51
N GLU A 760 5.96 23.87 -51.55
CA GLU A 760 6.58 24.96 -50.79
C GLU A 760 6.59 24.62 -49.29
N ASP A 761 7.76 24.76 -48.65
CA ASP A 761 7.96 24.45 -47.23
C ASP A 761 7.24 25.47 -46.33
N GLY A 762 6.72 24.99 -45.19
CA GLY A 762 6.04 25.83 -44.20
C GLY A 762 4.59 26.22 -44.51
N ILE A 763 4.02 25.85 -45.68
CA ILE A 763 2.68 26.32 -46.09
C ILE A 763 1.55 25.38 -45.65
N TRP A 764 1.75 24.07 -45.65
CA TRP A 764 0.68 23.11 -45.32
C TRP A 764 0.48 23.00 -43.81
N LEU A 765 -0.74 23.28 -43.32
CA LEU A 765 -1.15 23.16 -41.90
C LEU A 765 -0.12 23.72 -40.89
N PRO A 766 0.28 24.99 -40.99
CA PRO A 766 1.31 25.58 -40.12
C PRO A 766 0.91 25.62 -38.64
N ASP A 767 -0.39 25.60 -38.35
CA ASP A 767 -0.92 25.70 -36.99
C ASP A 767 -0.77 24.39 -36.16
N ALA A 768 -0.38 23.26 -36.77
CA ALA A 768 -0.17 22.00 -36.06
C ALA A 768 1.04 22.05 -35.09
N TYR A 769 2.05 22.87 -35.42
CA TYR A 769 3.27 23.11 -34.65
C TYR A 769 3.61 24.61 -34.61
N PRO A 770 2.86 25.44 -33.87
CA PRO A 770 2.96 26.89 -33.96
C PRO A 770 4.30 27.47 -33.47
N LYS A 771 5.04 26.73 -32.63
CA LYS A 771 6.40 27.10 -32.16
C LYS A 771 7.53 26.69 -33.10
N SER A 772 7.25 25.89 -34.14
CA SER A 772 8.24 25.48 -35.14
C SER A 772 8.55 26.58 -36.16
N GLY A 773 7.79 27.68 -36.16
CA GLY A 773 8.12 28.90 -36.92
C GLY A 773 9.47 29.44 -36.48
N HIS A 774 10.42 29.46 -37.41
CA HIS A 774 11.81 29.90 -37.26
C HIS A 774 12.10 30.76 -36.01
N ARG A 775 12.91 30.21 -35.09
CA ARG A 775 13.67 31.01 -34.12
C ARG A 775 14.30 32.19 -34.87
N LYS A 776 13.99 33.41 -34.44
CA LYS A 776 14.66 34.67 -34.86
C LYS A 776 16.17 34.57 -34.60
N GLY A 777 16.90 33.93 -35.50
CA GLY A 777 18.35 33.99 -35.57
C GLY A 777 18.71 35.15 -36.48
N HIS A 778 19.34 36.19 -35.93
CA HIS A 778 19.93 37.28 -36.69
C HIS A 778 20.86 36.72 -37.79
N ARG A 779 20.39 36.70 -39.04
CA ARG A 779 21.26 36.56 -40.21
C ARG A 779 20.93 37.70 -41.17
N ARG A 780 21.83 38.69 -41.19
CA ARG A 780 21.81 39.82 -42.12
C ARG A 780 21.84 39.29 -43.57
N GLY A 781 20.83 39.66 -44.36
CA GLY A 781 20.90 39.66 -45.82
C GLY A 781 20.31 38.45 -46.55
N LYS A 782 18.99 38.30 -46.55
CA LYS A 782 18.15 37.86 -47.70
C LYS A 782 16.67 37.94 -47.28
N LYS A 783 15.82 38.41 -48.19
CA LYS A 783 14.39 38.79 -47.99
C LYS A 783 13.65 37.88 -47.01
N ASP A 784 13.02 38.51 -46.01
CA ASP A 784 12.08 37.91 -45.06
C ASP A 784 11.07 37.01 -45.75
N LYS A 785 11.16 35.70 -45.50
CA LYS A 785 10.04 34.77 -45.68
C LYS A 785 9.50 34.45 -44.29
N SER A 786 8.85 35.42 -43.65
CA SER A 786 7.98 35.09 -42.51
C SER A 786 6.69 34.48 -43.08
N LEU A 787 6.25 33.35 -42.54
CA LEU A 787 5.06 32.62 -43.02
C LEU A 787 3.76 33.44 -42.89
N LEU A 788 3.79 34.49 -42.06
CA LEU A 788 2.69 35.42 -41.81
C LEU A 788 2.70 36.67 -42.71
N THR A 789 3.75 36.92 -43.51
CA THR A 789 3.86 38.16 -44.32
C THR A 789 3.25 38.11 -45.72
N THR A 790 2.79 36.94 -46.19
CA THR A 790 2.14 36.84 -47.52
C THR A 790 0.62 36.91 -47.49
N TRP A 791 0.04 36.82 -46.30
CA TRP A 791 -1.40 36.78 -46.08
C TRP A 791 -1.77 37.94 -45.18
N GLU A 792 -2.72 38.75 -45.61
CA GLU A 792 -3.30 39.78 -44.76
C GLU A 792 -4.72 39.34 -44.40
N GLN A 793 -4.98 39.21 -43.10
CA GLN A 793 -6.34 39.07 -42.61
C GLN A 793 -6.96 40.46 -42.70
N VAL A 794 -7.94 40.61 -43.58
CA VAL A 794 -8.69 41.85 -43.72
C VAL A 794 -9.90 41.68 -42.81
N ASP A 795 -9.71 41.95 -41.52
CA ASP A 795 -10.84 42.04 -40.59
C ASP A 795 -11.77 43.14 -41.07
N ASN A 796 -13.00 42.78 -41.40
CA ASN A 796 -14.07 43.76 -41.56
C ASN A 796 -14.78 43.86 -40.22
N ALA A 797 -14.90 45.09 -39.73
CA ALA A 797 -15.63 45.48 -38.53
C ALA A 797 -17.04 44.88 -38.42
#